data_AF-A0A958Q2W6-F1
#
_entry.id   AF-A0A958Q2W6-F1
#
_cell.length_a   1.000
_cell.length_b   1.000
_cell.length_c   1.000
_cell.angle_alpha   90.00
_cell.angle_beta   90.00
_cell.angle_gamma   90.00
#
_symmetry.space_group_name_H-M   'P 1'
#
loop_
_entity.id
_entity.type
_entity.pdbx_description
1 polymer ?
#
loop_
_entity_poly.entity_id
_entity_poly.type
_entity_poly.pdbx_seq_one_letter_code
_entity_poly.pdbx_strand_id
1 'polypeptide(L)'
;MSSQPNRIFLALFSLLLPSAVFALGGNDGSPSNQINAITATCQDTIESAARAFVASRTQALAACFSAYMDCDEQANSTLADQCRGDLLETGMGACAVDVLDSGISTAGATTQAVIDGASSAALDQAVITFATAVKPNCIDLAADLSTSDTGLGFSPTPTNNAELTDAVNIVPGGMSCQANELVRSAFPLVDDIVDGLVAFDNTCIAVSDGEVLYQACASDTDCGASSGVCGKVAFALKNGSNSGFPSCPTICTPGEFLDTGEFECAPCPAGRFSLTSNATSCTACSEGFFTDASGSASCTQCPAGRFTSSTASTTCIACQTGKFSSSPGASICEDCARGTFADTTGTITCSTCPPGYIAPNLQSTACAECSAGTFATNFGSSVCTNCSAGTFSLQGASDCADCPAGTFSADQASSCTSCDAGKFSSSAASSICTSCSPGTYSPVAGGTSCTSCAAGTVSADIGSIQCTPCAVGKFASSAGLSECSSCGPGTFSPSTGATSCLNCPAGSISATTGASSCSACTAGTFAAASGSSTCTACSAGTFNPNSGATACISCPSGSIATTTAATTCTTCAAGTVASEAGLASCTTCEAGTYSATEGASECLVCDAGSFSAESGATSCALCEPGTFANEAGASSCEQCPRNQVAEDAGATRCVKCRKGKKANKKRTRCIN
;
A
#
# COMPACT_ATOMS: atom_id res chain seq x y z
N MET A 1 -34.60 49.65 16.04
CA MET A 1 -33.77 50.88 15.99
C MET A 1 -32.48 50.50 15.27
N SER A 2 -32.07 51.18 14.20
CA SER A 2 -31.53 52.55 14.16
C SER A 2 -30.25 52.66 15.02
N SER A 3 -29.08 53.04 14.50
CA SER A 3 -28.81 53.74 13.23
C SER A 3 -27.45 53.38 12.59
N GLN A 4 -27.22 53.80 11.33
CA GLN A 4 -25.87 54.20 10.91
C GLN A 4 -25.49 55.53 11.61
N PRO A 5 -24.20 55.84 11.75
CA PRO A 5 -23.69 56.92 10.89
C PRO A 5 -22.25 56.77 10.36
N ASN A 6 -22.08 57.27 9.14
CA ASN A 6 -20.86 57.73 8.44
C ASN A 6 -19.57 58.02 9.26
N ARG A 7 -18.42 57.61 8.67
CA ARG A 7 -17.14 58.37 8.48
C ARG A 7 -16.36 58.78 9.77
N ILE A 8 -15.03 58.93 9.82
CA ILE A 8 -13.87 58.79 8.90
C ILE A 8 -12.63 58.65 9.82
N PHE A 9 -11.44 58.09 9.56
CA PHE A 9 -10.65 57.45 8.46
C PHE A 9 -9.78 56.35 9.19
N LEU A 10 -8.81 55.55 8.72
CA LEU A 10 -8.08 55.09 7.50
C LEU A 10 -7.32 53.80 7.97
N ALA A 11 -6.64 52.92 7.20
CA ALA A 11 -6.27 52.82 5.78
C ALA A 11 -6.15 51.34 5.33
N LEU A 12 -5.52 51.13 4.17
CA LEU A 12 -4.90 49.91 3.62
C LEU A 12 -4.38 48.87 4.65
N PHE A 13 -4.97 47.67 4.68
CA PHE A 13 -4.34 46.40 4.22
C PHE A 13 -5.29 45.20 4.42
N SER A 14 -5.61 44.47 3.35
CA SER A 14 -6.44 43.25 3.31
C SER A 14 -6.37 42.66 1.89
N LEU A 15 -6.21 41.36 1.63
CA LEU A 15 -5.93 40.21 2.51
C LEU A 15 -4.88 39.30 1.86
N LEU A 16 -3.88 38.86 2.63
CA LEU A 16 -3.11 37.66 2.36
C LEU A 16 -2.75 36.99 3.69
N LEU A 17 -3.28 35.79 3.93
CA LEU A 17 -2.57 34.61 4.44
C LEU A 17 -3.55 33.42 4.50
N PRO A 18 -3.18 32.22 4.03
CA PRO A 18 -4.00 31.02 4.14
C PRO A 18 -3.76 30.30 5.47
N SER A 19 -4.63 29.34 5.83
CA SER A 19 -4.35 28.30 6.83
C SER A 19 -5.26 27.09 6.63
N ALA A 20 -4.71 26.01 6.09
CA ALA A 20 -5.28 24.66 6.17
C ALA A 20 -4.38 23.82 7.08
N VAL A 21 -4.93 23.17 8.11
CA VAL A 21 -4.14 22.48 9.15
C VAL A 21 -4.86 21.23 9.68
N PHE A 22 -4.21 20.06 9.47
CA PHE A 22 -4.49 18.72 10.05
C PHE A 22 -5.88 18.06 9.79
N ALA A 23 -5.99 16.73 9.68
CA ALA A 23 -5.19 15.70 10.36
C ALA A 23 -4.73 14.48 9.52
N LEU A 24 -3.68 13.87 10.07
CA LEU A 24 -2.98 12.60 9.83
C LEU A 24 -3.82 11.42 9.27
N GLY A 25 -3.26 10.47 8.51
CA GLY A 25 -1.88 10.34 8.00
C GLY A 25 -1.50 8.88 7.66
N GLY A 26 -0.41 8.67 6.92
CA GLY A 26 0.15 7.34 6.62
C GLY A 26 0.77 7.21 5.22
N ASN A 27 2.11 7.28 5.15
CA ASN A 27 3.07 6.76 4.15
C ASN A 27 2.51 5.92 2.96
N ASP A 28 2.96 6.06 1.70
CA ASP A 28 4.23 6.58 1.14
C ASP A 28 4.05 7.24 -0.25
N GLY A 29 5.11 7.87 -0.81
CA GLY A 29 5.26 8.02 -2.27
C GLY A 29 5.58 9.40 -2.86
N SER A 30 6.88 9.71 -3.01
CA SER A 30 7.53 10.58 -4.01
C SER A 30 7.09 12.06 -4.22
N PRO A 31 8.02 13.04 -4.25
CA PRO A 31 7.71 14.47 -4.35
C PRO A 31 7.20 14.96 -5.72
N SER A 32 7.41 14.21 -6.81
CA SER A 32 7.11 14.66 -8.18
C SER A 32 5.63 14.97 -8.43
N ASN A 33 4.70 14.27 -7.76
CA ASN A 33 3.27 14.42 -8.04
C ASN A 33 2.66 15.70 -7.45
N GLN A 34 3.24 16.30 -6.40
CA GLN A 34 2.77 17.58 -5.88
C GLN A 34 3.24 18.77 -6.73
N ILE A 35 4.42 18.69 -7.33
CA ILE A 35 4.93 19.72 -8.26
C ILE A 35 3.99 19.80 -9.47
N ASN A 36 3.70 18.67 -10.13
CA ASN A 36 2.88 18.64 -11.35
C ASN A 36 1.46 19.19 -11.14
N ALA A 37 0.84 18.95 -9.97
CA ALA A 37 -0.48 19.50 -9.65
C ALA A 37 -0.48 21.03 -9.49
N ILE A 38 0.60 21.59 -8.94
CA ILE A 38 0.80 23.04 -8.81
C ILE A 38 1.06 23.67 -10.19
N THR A 39 1.90 23.03 -11.01
CA THR A 39 2.19 23.48 -12.39
C THR A 39 0.92 23.56 -13.24
N ALA A 40 0.08 22.52 -13.24
CA ALA A 40 -1.17 22.51 -14.00
C ALA A 40 -2.12 23.66 -13.58
N THR A 41 -2.29 23.86 -12.26
CA THR A 41 -3.19 24.90 -11.72
C THR A 41 -2.72 26.32 -12.11
N CYS A 42 -1.40 26.55 -12.15
CA CYS A 42 -0.84 27.81 -12.68
C CYS A 42 -1.08 27.98 -14.18
N GLN A 43 -0.94 26.91 -14.97
CA GLN A 43 -1.02 26.98 -16.43
C GLN A 43 -2.45 27.30 -16.92
N ASP A 44 -3.48 26.65 -16.36
CA ASP A 44 -4.88 26.96 -16.66
C ASP A 44 -5.24 28.41 -16.31
N THR A 45 -4.72 28.92 -15.19
CA THR A 45 -4.95 30.30 -14.73
C THR A 45 -4.33 31.32 -15.70
N ILE A 46 -3.12 31.05 -16.20
CA ILE A 46 -2.42 31.90 -17.17
C ILE A 46 -3.14 31.87 -18.53
N GLU A 47 -3.55 30.70 -19.01
CA GLU A 47 -4.30 30.59 -20.27
C GLU A 47 -5.66 31.31 -20.18
N SER A 48 -6.39 31.16 -19.09
CA SER A 48 -7.69 31.83 -18.91
C SER A 48 -7.55 33.36 -18.92
N ALA A 49 -6.49 33.90 -18.30
CA ALA A 49 -6.20 35.33 -18.33
C ALA A 49 -5.80 35.83 -19.72
N ALA A 50 -4.95 35.07 -20.44
CA ALA A 50 -4.52 35.41 -21.80
C ALA A 50 -5.69 35.38 -22.81
N ARG A 51 -6.55 34.36 -22.75
CA ARG A 51 -7.75 34.25 -23.60
C ARG A 51 -8.72 35.41 -23.37
N ALA A 52 -8.93 35.84 -22.11
CA ALA A 52 -9.75 36.99 -21.78
C ALA A 52 -9.17 38.33 -22.30
N PHE A 53 -7.86 38.52 -22.16
CA PHE A 53 -7.14 39.70 -22.66
C PHE A 53 -7.26 39.84 -24.19
N VAL A 54 -6.97 38.77 -24.94
CA VAL A 54 -7.06 38.77 -26.41
C VAL A 54 -8.49 39.05 -26.88
N ALA A 55 -9.48 38.35 -26.32
CA ALA A 55 -10.88 38.49 -26.71
C ALA A 55 -11.38 39.94 -26.61
N SER A 56 -11.04 40.63 -25.51
CA SER A 56 -11.43 42.03 -25.28
C SER A 56 -10.93 43.00 -26.35
N ARG A 57 -9.71 42.81 -26.87
CA ARG A 57 -9.12 43.71 -27.88
C ARG A 57 -9.58 43.35 -29.30
N THR A 58 -9.70 42.06 -29.64
CA THR A 58 -10.20 41.66 -30.97
C THR A 58 -11.61 42.14 -31.26
N GLN A 59 -12.49 42.19 -30.26
CA GLN A 59 -13.89 42.57 -30.48
C GLN A 59 -14.06 44.07 -30.75
N ALA A 60 -13.25 44.93 -30.12
CA ALA A 60 -13.26 46.37 -30.36
C ALA A 60 -12.60 46.73 -31.71
N LEU A 61 -11.46 46.11 -32.06
CA LEU A 61 -10.86 46.31 -33.38
C LEU A 61 -11.77 45.84 -34.53
N ALA A 62 -12.46 44.70 -34.38
CA ALA A 62 -13.39 44.20 -35.40
C ALA A 62 -14.58 45.16 -35.62
N ALA A 63 -15.11 45.77 -34.56
CA ALA A 63 -16.18 46.77 -34.65
C ALA A 63 -15.72 48.05 -35.39
N CYS A 64 -14.51 48.55 -35.06
CA CYS A 64 -13.89 49.67 -35.76
C CYS A 64 -13.66 49.35 -37.24
N PHE A 65 -13.12 48.17 -37.57
CA PHE A 65 -12.85 47.78 -38.96
C PHE A 65 -14.12 47.63 -39.79
N SER A 66 -15.21 47.08 -39.23
CA SER A 66 -16.52 47.03 -39.91
C SER A 66 -17.03 48.44 -40.22
N ALA A 67 -17.05 49.33 -39.23
CA ALA A 67 -17.56 50.69 -39.43
C ALA A 67 -16.71 51.50 -40.43
N TYR A 68 -15.40 51.24 -40.51
CA TYR A 68 -14.52 51.84 -41.52
C TYR A 68 -14.86 51.37 -42.95
N MET A 69 -15.16 50.07 -43.13
CA MET A 69 -15.62 49.53 -44.41
C MET A 69 -16.99 50.10 -44.81
N ASP A 70 -17.92 50.26 -43.85
CA ASP A 70 -19.24 50.86 -44.07
C ASP A 70 -19.15 52.34 -44.55
N CYS A 71 -18.07 53.05 -44.22
CA CYS A 71 -17.78 54.38 -44.77
C CYS A 71 -17.30 54.36 -46.22
N ASP A 72 -16.59 53.31 -46.66
CA ASP A 72 -15.99 53.22 -48.00
C ASP A 72 -16.98 52.73 -49.07
N GLU A 73 -18.08 52.10 -48.67
CA GLU A 73 -19.19 51.73 -49.58
C GLU A 73 -20.03 52.95 -50.05
N GLN A 74 -19.71 54.17 -49.60
CA GLN A 74 -20.43 55.39 -50.01
C GLN A 74 -20.01 55.90 -51.39
N ALA A 75 -21.00 56.08 -52.28
CA ALA A 75 -20.83 56.47 -53.68
C ALA A 75 -20.27 57.91 -53.95
N ASN A 76 -19.72 58.58 -52.93
CA ASN A 76 -19.03 59.86 -53.06
C ASN A 76 -17.82 59.89 -52.11
N SER A 77 -16.61 59.93 -52.68
CA SER A 77 -15.36 59.87 -51.92
C SER A 77 -15.22 60.97 -50.86
N THR A 78 -15.75 62.18 -51.11
CA THR A 78 -15.70 63.27 -50.12
C THR A 78 -16.58 62.99 -48.88
N LEU A 79 -17.66 62.22 -49.03
CA LEU A 79 -18.43 61.74 -47.87
C LEU A 79 -17.73 60.56 -47.18
N ALA A 80 -17.09 59.66 -47.93
CA ALA A 80 -16.32 58.56 -47.37
C ALA A 80 -15.13 59.07 -46.52
N ASP A 81 -14.39 60.06 -47.00
CA ASP A 81 -13.30 60.72 -46.26
C ASP A 81 -13.80 61.43 -45.00
N GLN A 82 -14.95 62.09 -45.05
CA GLN A 82 -15.53 62.74 -43.88
C GLN A 82 -16.05 61.71 -42.85
N CYS A 83 -16.70 60.65 -43.30
CA CYS A 83 -17.15 59.51 -42.48
C CYS A 83 -15.97 58.84 -41.74
N ARG A 84 -14.83 58.66 -42.44
CA ARG A 84 -13.57 58.18 -41.83
C ARG A 84 -12.97 59.15 -40.81
N GLY A 85 -13.12 60.46 -41.01
CA GLY A 85 -12.71 61.48 -40.05
C GLY A 85 -13.53 61.42 -38.76
N ASP A 86 -14.85 61.42 -38.89
CA ASP A 86 -15.80 61.41 -37.77
C ASP A 86 -15.68 60.11 -36.93
N LEU A 87 -15.30 58.98 -37.54
CA LEU A 87 -14.98 57.71 -36.85
C LEU A 87 -13.81 57.80 -35.86
N LEU A 88 -12.93 58.79 -36.01
CA LEU A 88 -11.70 58.97 -35.23
C LEU A 88 -11.82 60.14 -34.23
N GLU A 89 -12.96 60.85 -34.15
CA GLU A 89 -13.18 61.86 -33.11
C GLU A 89 -13.31 61.21 -31.72
N THR A 90 -12.58 61.79 -30.76
CA THR A 90 -12.47 61.32 -29.37
C THR A 90 -13.82 61.30 -28.66
N GLY A 91 -14.15 60.18 -28.00
CA GLY A 91 -15.34 60.05 -27.16
C GLY A 91 -16.66 59.69 -27.85
N MET A 92 -16.73 59.62 -29.19
CA MET A 92 -17.97 59.23 -29.89
C MET A 92 -17.78 58.28 -31.10
N GLY A 93 -16.62 58.27 -31.75
CA GLY A 93 -16.35 57.36 -32.88
C GLY A 93 -16.12 55.90 -32.46
N ALA A 94 -16.49 54.93 -33.32
CA ALA A 94 -16.28 53.50 -33.06
C ALA A 94 -14.79 53.10 -33.02
N CYS A 95 -13.90 53.94 -33.55
CA CYS A 95 -12.46 53.78 -33.52
C CYS A 95 -11.76 54.72 -32.51
N ALA A 96 -12.52 55.41 -31.64
CA ALA A 96 -11.95 56.37 -30.70
C ALA A 96 -11.05 55.68 -29.65
N VAL A 97 -9.90 56.30 -29.35
CA VAL A 97 -8.84 55.72 -28.49
C VAL A 97 -9.35 55.38 -27.08
N ASP A 98 -10.22 56.22 -26.54
CA ASP A 98 -10.84 56.04 -25.21
C ASP A 98 -11.92 54.95 -25.18
N VAL A 99 -12.51 54.59 -26.32
CA VAL A 99 -13.36 53.40 -26.47
C VAL A 99 -12.49 52.14 -26.54
N LEU A 100 -11.38 52.18 -27.29
CA LEU A 100 -10.46 51.06 -27.48
C LEU A 100 -9.71 50.63 -26.20
N ASP A 101 -9.34 51.56 -25.32
CA ASP A 101 -8.66 51.28 -24.03
C ASP A 101 -9.60 51.30 -22.80
N SER A 102 -10.92 51.30 -23.00
CA SER A 102 -11.94 51.36 -21.93
C SER A 102 -11.89 50.23 -20.89
N GLY A 103 -11.09 49.17 -21.11
CA GLY A 103 -10.79 48.13 -20.14
C GLY A 103 -9.70 48.46 -19.10
N ILE A 104 -8.94 49.55 -19.24
CA ILE A 104 -7.78 49.85 -18.39
C ILE A 104 -8.16 50.76 -17.21
N SER A 105 -8.49 50.18 -16.05
CA SER A 105 -8.66 50.97 -14.81
C SER A 105 -8.34 50.24 -13.49
N THR A 106 -7.18 49.57 -13.37
CA THR A 106 -6.55 49.33 -12.03
C THR A 106 -5.03 49.09 -11.98
N ALA A 107 -4.27 49.61 -12.95
CA ALA A 107 -2.80 49.73 -12.83
C ALA A 107 -2.38 51.14 -13.28
N GLY A 108 -1.83 51.94 -12.37
CA GLY A 108 -1.66 53.37 -12.59
C GLY A 108 -0.40 53.74 -13.38
N ALA A 109 -0.56 54.12 -14.65
CA ALA A 109 0.39 54.92 -15.41
C ALA A 109 -0.38 56.00 -16.20
N THR A 110 0.03 57.26 -16.11
CA THR A 110 -0.71 58.39 -16.69
C THR A 110 -0.42 58.61 -18.16
N THR A 111 -1.47 58.72 -18.96
CA THR A 111 -1.48 58.93 -20.43
C THR A 111 -1.00 60.33 -20.85
N GLN A 112 0.29 60.65 -20.65
CA GLN A 112 0.87 61.92 -21.12
C GLN A 112 2.38 61.81 -21.46
N ALA A 113 2.78 60.76 -22.19
CA ALA A 113 4.18 60.56 -22.62
C ALA A 113 4.35 59.87 -24.00
N VAL A 114 3.28 59.74 -24.80
CA VAL A 114 3.30 59.06 -26.11
C VAL A 114 3.06 60.03 -27.29
N ILE A 115 2.60 61.25 -26.99
CA ILE A 115 2.71 62.39 -27.91
C ILE A 115 4.15 62.92 -27.75
N ASP A 116 4.81 63.22 -28.87
CA ASP A 116 6.20 63.70 -29.01
C ASP A 116 7.34 62.69 -28.70
N GLY A 117 7.45 61.65 -29.54
CA GLY A 117 8.72 61.09 -30.03
C GLY A 117 9.78 60.65 -29.00
N ALA A 118 9.59 59.49 -28.36
CA ALA A 118 10.60 58.85 -27.53
C ALA A 118 11.56 57.92 -28.32
N SER A 119 12.84 57.86 -27.91
CA SER A 119 13.86 57.01 -28.52
C SER A 119 13.93 55.60 -27.89
N SER A 120 14.70 54.68 -28.49
CA SER A 120 14.83 53.28 -28.06
C SER A 120 15.12 53.09 -26.57
N ALA A 121 15.89 54.00 -25.95
CA ALA A 121 16.19 53.96 -24.52
C ALA A 121 14.96 54.06 -23.61
N ALA A 122 13.85 54.65 -24.08
CA ALA A 122 12.58 54.66 -23.33
C ALA A 122 11.89 53.28 -23.37
N LEU A 123 12.04 52.55 -24.48
CA LEU A 123 11.52 51.19 -24.63
C LEU A 123 12.32 50.20 -23.76
N ASP A 124 13.65 50.32 -23.75
CA ASP A 124 14.52 49.55 -22.85
C ASP A 124 14.13 49.78 -21.37
N GLN A 125 13.90 51.03 -20.98
CA GLN A 125 13.52 51.36 -19.59
C GLN A 125 12.12 50.82 -19.22
N ALA A 126 11.19 50.74 -20.17
CA ALA A 126 9.90 50.09 -19.96
C ALA A 126 10.05 48.56 -19.75
N VAL A 127 10.88 47.90 -20.56
CA VAL A 127 11.20 46.46 -20.41
C VAL A 127 11.89 46.17 -19.08
N ILE A 128 12.86 47.00 -18.66
CA ILE A 128 13.52 46.90 -17.35
C ILE A 128 12.52 47.06 -16.20
N THR A 129 11.57 48.00 -16.32
CA THR A 129 10.53 48.23 -15.32
C THR A 129 9.57 47.05 -15.23
N PHE A 130 9.16 46.49 -16.37
CA PHE A 130 8.34 45.27 -16.44
C PHE A 130 9.04 44.06 -15.81
N ALA A 131 10.30 43.81 -16.16
CA ALA A 131 11.11 42.74 -15.57
C ALA A 131 11.32 42.90 -14.05
N THR A 132 11.35 44.14 -13.55
CA THR A 132 11.47 44.44 -12.11
C THR A 132 10.14 44.27 -11.36
N ALA A 133 8.99 44.35 -12.04
CA ALA A 133 7.67 44.16 -11.42
C ALA A 133 7.34 42.69 -11.09
N VAL A 134 7.96 41.72 -11.81
CA VAL A 134 7.78 40.26 -11.63
C VAL A 134 8.52 39.72 -10.38
N LYS A 135 9.18 40.60 -9.61
CA LYS A 135 10.23 40.23 -8.64
C LYS A 135 9.79 39.56 -7.32
N PRO A 136 8.50 39.42 -6.95
CA PRO A 136 8.10 38.54 -5.85
C PRO A 136 7.11 37.44 -6.31
N ASN A 137 7.60 36.19 -6.41
CA ASN A 137 6.88 34.93 -6.09
C ASN A 137 7.57 33.65 -6.63
N CYS A 138 8.61 33.76 -7.47
CA CYS A 138 9.38 32.61 -7.96
C CYS A 138 10.85 32.68 -7.52
N ILE A 139 11.34 31.58 -6.93
CA ILE A 139 12.72 31.30 -6.48
C ILE A 139 13.18 32.12 -5.26
N ASP A 140 13.51 31.41 -4.17
CA ASP A 140 14.31 31.93 -3.06
C ASP A 140 15.80 31.73 -3.38
N LEU A 141 16.52 32.82 -3.63
CA LEU A 141 17.93 32.81 -4.02
C LEU A 141 18.89 32.96 -2.83
N ALA A 142 18.44 32.72 -1.59
CA ALA A 142 19.28 32.79 -0.40
C ALA A 142 20.05 31.49 -0.06
N ALA A 143 19.68 30.35 -0.66
CA ALA A 143 20.20 29.03 -0.28
C ALA A 143 21.54 28.64 -0.96
N ASP A 144 21.66 28.81 -2.28
CA ASP A 144 22.75 28.21 -3.08
C ASP A 144 24.02 29.07 -3.25
N LEU A 145 24.10 30.24 -2.61
CA LEU A 145 25.25 31.17 -2.74
C LEU A 145 26.15 31.24 -1.50
N SER A 146 26.06 30.27 -0.59
CA SER A 146 26.75 30.31 0.72
C SER A 146 27.57 29.06 1.09
N THR A 147 28.36 28.51 0.16
CA THR A 147 29.70 27.99 0.50
C THR A 147 30.62 27.99 -0.71
N SER A 148 31.92 28.10 -0.48
CA SER A 148 32.95 28.14 -1.52
C SER A 148 33.25 26.75 -2.11
N ASP A 149 33.34 26.71 -3.43
CA ASP A 149 33.98 25.68 -4.27
C ASP A 149 33.24 24.35 -4.49
N THR A 150 32.60 24.23 -5.65
CA THR A 150 32.22 22.98 -6.32
C THR A 150 32.57 22.98 -7.82
N GLY A 151 33.69 23.60 -8.21
CA GLY A 151 34.42 23.21 -9.43
C GLY A 151 33.87 23.53 -10.83
N LEU A 152 32.94 24.48 -11.02
CA LEU A 152 32.52 24.97 -12.36
C LEU A 152 32.98 26.42 -12.59
N GLY A 153 34.29 26.60 -12.81
CA GLY A 153 34.93 27.91 -12.82
C GLY A 153 34.57 28.82 -14.00
N PHE A 154 33.94 29.96 -13.71
CA PHE A 154 33.67 31.04 -14.67
C PHE A 154 34.26 32.38 -14.20
N SER A 155 35.04 33.01 -15.08
CA SER A 155 35.45 34.42 -15.02
C SER A 155 36.12 34.79 -16.36
N PRO A 156 35.90 35.99 -16.95
CA PRO A 156 35.17 37.14 -16.41
C PRO A 156 33.67 37.15 -16.75
N THR A 157 32.97 38.16 -16.23
CA THR A 157 31.57 38.47 -16.59
C THR A 157 31.45 38.98 -18.03
N PRO A 158 30.41 38.58 -18.79
CA PRO A 158 30.15 39.14 -20.12
C PRO A 158 29.83 40.64 -20.04
N THR A 159 30.41 41.41 -20.95
CA THR A 159 30.36 42.87 -20.99
C THR A 159 29.37 43.43 -22.02
N ASN A 160 28.82 42.57 -22.87
CA ASN A 160 27.91 42.93 -23.96
C ASN A 160 27.01 41.73 -24.36
N ASN A 161 25.96 42.00 -25.15
CA ASN A 161 24.99 40.99 -25.57
C ASN A 161 25.58 39.87 -26.46
N ALA A 162 26.70 40.10 -27.17
CA ALA A 162 27.31 39.05 -28.00
C ALA A 162 28.00 38.00 -27.13
N GLU A 163 28.79 38.42 -26.13
CA GLU A 163 29.38 37.50 -25.15
C GLU A 163 28.31 36.73 -24.36
N LEU A 164 27.18 37.38 -24.04
CA LEU A 164 26.04 36.71 -23.39
C LEU A 164 25.35 35.69 -24.32
N THR A 165 25.32 35.93 -25.63
CA THR A 165 24.72 35.03 -26.63
C THR A 165 25.61 33.81 -26.89
N ASP A 166 26.93 33.97 -26.93
CA ASP A 166 27.87 32.85 -27.08
C ASP A 166 27.87 31.93 -25.84
N ALA A 167 27.85 32.52 -24.63
CA ALA A 167 27.84 31.77 -23.37
C ALA A 167 26.60 30.86 -23.19
N VAL A 168 25.49 31.16 -23.87
CA VAL A 168 24.22 30.39 -23.80
C VAL A 168 24.22 29.17 -24.73
N ASN A 169 25.12 29.07 -25.72
CA ASN A 169 24.95 28.18 -26.86
C ASN A 169 25.64 26.80 -26.81
N ILE A 170 26.30 26.39 -25.71
CA ILE A 170 27.10 25.14 -25.68
C ILE A 170 26.88 24.24 -24.45
N VAL A 171 25.67 23.67 -24.29
CA VAL A 171 25.48 22.30 -23.74
C VAL A 171 24.23 21.65 -24.36
N PRO A 172 24.31 20.43 -24.94
CA PRO A 172 23.11 19.68 -25.32
C PRO A 172 22.42 19.08 -24.08
N GLY A 173 21.16 19.46 -23.81
CA GLY A 173 20.34 18.84 -22.75
C GLY A 173 19.50 19.79 -21.88
N GLY A 174 19.59 21.12 -22.08
CA GLY A 174 18.77 22.10 -21.34
C GLY A 174 17.31 22.21 -21.83
N MET A 175 16.41 22.67 -20.97
CA MET A 175 14.98 22.84 -21.27
C MET A 175 14.70 24.09 -22.13
N SER A 176 14.95 24.04 -23.44
CA SER A 176 14.72 25.17 -24.36
C SER A 176 13.92 24.84 -25.64
N CYS A 177 13.35 23.64 -25.76
CA CYS A 177 12.55 23.22 -26.93
C CYS A 177 11.02 23.39 -26.81
N GLN A 178 10.50 24.18 -25.85
CA GLN A 178 9.06 24.52 -25.79
C GLN A 178 8.75 26.02 -25.72
N ALA A 179 9.73 26.88 -25.39
CA ALA A 179 9.54 28.34 -25.42
C ALA A 179 9.57 28.92 -26.85
N ASN A 180 10.19 28.22 -27.80
CA ASN A 180 10.48 28.76 -29.13
C ASN A 180 9.42 28.42 -30.21
N GLU A 181 8.47 27.52 -29.93
CA GLU A 181 7.31 27.29 -30.80
C GLU A 181 6.20 28.32 -30.56
N LEU A 182 5.88 28.66 -29.31
CA LEU A 182 4.80 29.62 -29.01
C LEU A 182 5.04 31.01 -29.63
N VAL A 183 6.31 31.46 -29.65
CA VAL A 183 6.70 32.72 -30.30
C VAL A 183 6.60 32.64 -31.82
N ARG A 184 6.79 31.45 -32.42
CA ARG A 184 6.64 31.22 -33.86
C ARG A 184 5.20 30.97 -34.30
N SER A 185 4.30 30.52 -33.42
CA SER A 185 2.86 30.40 -33.71
C SER A 185 2.09 31.73 -33.66
N ALA A 186 2.69 32.79 -33.14
CA ALA A 186 2.02 34.07 -32.87
C ALA A 186 2.19 35.15 -33.96
N PHE A 187 2.99 34.90 -35.01
CA PHE A 187 3.24 35.85 -36.10
C PHE A 187 3.21 35.20 -37.50
N PRO A 188 2.01 35.10 -38.11
CA PRO A 188 1.85 35.08 -39.56
C PRO A 188 0.83 36.15 -39.99
N LEU A 189 1.22 37.44 -39.92
CA LEU A 189 0.37 38.57 -40.33
C LEU A 189 1.17 39.85 -40.63
N VAL A 190 2.36 39.70 -41.21
CA VAL A 190 3.26 40.81 -41.61
C VAL A 190 3.77 40.63 -43.04
N ASP A 191 4.17 39.41 -43.43
CA ASP A 191 4.74 39.15 -44.76
C ASP A 191 3.68 39.29 -45.89
N ASP A 192 2.44 38.83 -45.69
CA ASP A 192 1.33 38.96 -46.67
C ASP A 192 0.94 40.42 -46.98
N ILE A 193 1.36 41.39 -46.16
CA ILE A 193 1.08 42.82 -46.37
C ILE A 193 2.17 43.50 -47.22
N VAL A 194 3.37 42.90 -47.32
CA VAL A 194 4.48 43.45 -48.12
C VAL A 194 4.35 43.04 -49.59
N ASP A 195 4.05 41.77 -49.88
CA ASP A 195 3.89 41.29 -51.26
C ASP A 195 2.59 41.78 -51.93
N GLY A 196 1.60 42.25 -51.16
CA GLY A 196 0.36 42.84 -51.68
C GLY A 196 0.50 44.21 -52.37
N LEU A 197 1.63 44.92 -52.19
CA LEU A 197 1.81 46.32 -52.61
C LEU A 197 2.61 46.54 -53.90
N VAL A 198 2.89 45.48 -54.67
CA VAL A 198 3.58 45.55 -55.98
C VAL A 198 2.63 45.31 -57.16
N ALA A 199 1.36 44.97 -56.90
CA ALA A 199 0.38 44.53 -57.90
C ALA A 199 -0.68 45.58 -58.28
N PHE A 200 -0.33 46.87 -58.34
CA PHE A 200 -1.23 47.92 -58.83
C PHE A 200 -0.52 49.00 -59.67
N ASP A 201 0.07 48.58 -60.79
CA ASP A 201 0.29 49.46 -61.94
C ASP A 201 -0.07 48.71 -63.24
N ASN A 202 -0.61 49.43 -64.22
CA ASN A 202 -1.13 48.95 -65.50
C ASN A 202 -2.28 47.92 -65.47
N THR A 203 -3.53 48.38 -65.52
CA THR A 203 -4.48 47.81 -66.51
C THR A 203 -5.58 48.81 -66.89
N CYS A 204 -5.59 49.25 -68.15
CA CYS A 204 -6.71 50.00 -68.71
C CYS A 204 -7.75 49.04 -69.31
N ILE A 205 -8.99 49.08 -68.84
CA ILE A 205 -10.17 48.59 -69.58
C ILE A 205 -11.24 49.69 -69.53
N ALA A 206 -11.85 50.00 -70.67
CA ALA A 206 -12.79 51.11 -70.82
C ALA A 206 -14.13 50.65 -71.41
N VAL A 207 -15.22 51.07 -70.78
CA VAL A 207 -16.61 51.01 -71.27
C VAL A 207 -17.37 52.17 -70.63
N SER A 208 -18.19 52.98 -71.31
CA SER A 208 -18.17 53.54 -72.67
C SER A 208 -19.32 54.54 -72.77
N ASP A 209 -19.09 55.77 -73.24
CA ASP A 209 -20.18 56.57 -73.83
C ASP A 209 -19.61 57.71 -74.69
N GLY A 210 -20.04 57.82 -75.94
CA GLY A 210 -19.74 58.96 -76.82
C GLY A 210 -18.47 58.87 -77.70
N GLU A 211 -18.71 58.75 -79.01
CA GLU A 211 -17.82 59.09 -80.14
C GLU A 211 -16.56 58.23 -80.42
N VAL A 212 -16.08 58.37 -81.65
CA VAL A 212 -15.03 57.55 -82.29
C VAL A 212 -13.81 58.43 -82.57
N LEU A 213 -12.60 57.93 -82.30
CA LEU A 213 -11.40 58.43 -82.97
C LEU A 213 -10.30 57.36 -83.11
N TYR A 214 -9.69 57.30 -84.30
CA TYR A 214 -8.43 56.59 -84.53
C TYR A 214 -7.27 57.41 -83.98
N GLN A 215 -6.37 56.80 -83.20
CA GLN A 215 -5.01 57.32 -83.05
C GLN A 215 -4.00 56.20 -82.88
N ALA A 216 -2.84 56.35 -83.52
CA ALA A 216 -1.77 55.36 -83.52
C ALA A 216 -0.75 55.63 -82.41
N CYS A 217 -0.09 54.57 -81.92
CA CYS A 217 0.99 54.65 -80.94
C CYS A 217 2.11 55.57 -81.45
N ALA A 218 2.62 56.46 -80.59
CA ALA A 218 3.68 57.40 -80.91
C ALA A 218 4.85 57.28 -79.92
N SER A 219 6.03 56.95 -80.44
CA SER A 219 7.28 56.67 -79.73
C SER A 219 7.31 55.35 -78.91
N ASP A 220 8.51 55.02 -78.40
CA ASP A 220 9.07 53.67 -78.52
C ASP A 220 9.91 53.30 -77.26
N THR A 221 9.44 53.69 -76.08
CA THR A 221 10.28 53.81 -74.85
C THR A 221 9.92 52.89 -73.69
N ASP A 222 8.74 52.23 -73.68
CA ASP A 222 8.26 51.41 -72.55
C ASP A 222 8.39 49.88 -72.78
N CYS A 223 9.24 49.46 -73.72
CA CYS A 223 9.55 48.03 -73.93
C CYS A 223 10.51 47.49 -72.86
N GLY A 224 9.99 47.31 -71.64
CA GLY A 224 10.68 46.61 -70.54
C GLY A 224 11.10 45.19 -70.94
N ALA A 225 12.39 44.86 -70.75
CA ALA A 225 13.00 43.68 -71.32
C ALA A 225 12.75 42.38 -70.51
N SER A 226 11.53 41.85 -70.55
CA SER A 226 11.22 40.53 -69.96
C SER A 226 10.00 39.76 -70.52
N SER A 227 9.47 40.09 -71.71
CA SER A 227 8.49 39.21 -72.40
C SER A 227 8.72 39.12 -73.93
N GLY A 228 9.21 37.96 -74.39
CA GLY A 228 9.77 37.76 -75.73
C GLY A 228 8.80 37.67 -76.92
N VAL A 229 7.56 38.19 -76.80
CA VAL A 229 6.48 37.96 -77.78
C VAL A 229 6.13 39.20 -78.61
N CYS A 230 6.08 40.40 -78.00
CA CYS A 230 5.54 41.59 -78.68
C CYS A 230 6.47 42.19 -79.77
N GLY A 231 7.77 41.86 -79.75
CA GLY A 231 8.76 42.47 -80.66
C GLY A 231 8.72 42.03 -82.13
N LYS A 232 8.07 40.91 -82.46
CA LYS A 232 8.10 40.35 -83.84
C LYS A 232 6.95 40.82 -84.74
N VAL A 233 5.78 41.13 -84.17
CA VAL A 233 4.59 41.55 -84.94
C VAL A 233 4.80 42.91 -85.61
N ALA A 234 5.42 43.86 -84.90
CA ALA A 234 5.76 45.18 -85.42
C ALA A 234 6.75 45.14 -86.61
N PHE A 235 7.63 44.14 -86.66
CA PHE A 235 8.57 43.97 -87.77
C PHE A 235 7.89 43.34 -89.01
N ALA A 236 6.96 42.40 -88.80
CA ALA A 236 6.22 41.72 -89.87
C ALA A 236 5.27 42.68 -90.63
N LEU A 237 4.58 43.57 -89.91
CA LEU A 237 3.61 44.50 -90.51
C LEU A 237 4.24 45.64 -91.34
N LYS A 238 5.55 45.87 -91.25
CA LYS A 238 6.25 46.96 -91.95
C LYS A 238 6.83 46.56 -93.31
N ASN A 239 7.00 45.26 -93.58
CA ASN A 239 7.53 44.74 -94.83
C ASN A 239 6.49 43.81 -95.50
N GLY A 240 5.63 44.38 -96.33
CA GLY A 240 4.59 43.63 -97.04
C GLY A 240 5.18 42.55 -97.95
N SER A 241 5.06 41.29 -97.56
CA SER A 241 5.39 40.11 -98.38
C SER A 241 4.40 38.99 -98.08
N ASN A 242 3.45 38.79 -98.99
CA ASN A 242 2.31 37.91 -98.81
C ASN A 242 2.68 36.46 -99.20
N SER A 243 3.33 35.73 -98.29
CA SER A 243 3.73 34.34 -98.51
C SER A 243 3.85 33.53 -97.22
N GLY A 244 2.80 32.78 -96.89
CA GLY A 244 2.87 31.55 -96.09
C GLY A 244 3.38 31.66 -94.64
N PHE A 245 2.49 32.06 -93.72
CA PHE A 245 2.55 31.63 -92.32
C PHE A 245 1.25 30.87 -91.97
N PRO A 246 1.31 29.86 -91.08
CA PRO A 246 0.14 29.07 -90.71
C PRO A 246 -0.90 29.90 -89.95
N SER A 247 -2.15 29.47 -90.02
CA SER A 247 -3.28 30.12 -89.38
C SER A 247 -3.35 29.82 -87.89
N CYS A 248 -3.37 30.88 -87.08
CA CYS A 248 -3.94 30.89 -85.72
C CYS A 248 -4.73 32.21 -85.54
N PRO A 249 -5.73 32.30 -84.65
CA PRO A 249 -5.94 31.45 -83.49
C PRO A 249 -6.79 30.20 -83.75
N THR A 250 -6.17 29.03 -83.63
CA THR A 250 -6.88 27.87 -83.09
C THR A 250 -7.21 28.21 -81.64
N ILE A 251 -8.50 28.21 -81.28
CA ILE A 251 -8.90 28.47 -79.89
C ILE A 251 -8.64 27.19 -79.10
N CYS A 252 -7.54 27.16 -78.33
CA CYS A 252 -7.21 26.01 -77.51
C CYS A 252 -8.31 25.81 -76.47
N THR A 253 -8.85 24.60 -76.38
CA THR A 253 -9.99 24.27 -75.53
C THR A 253 -9.53 23.98 -74.09
N PRO A 254 -10.43 23.98 -73.08
CA PRO A 254 -10.07 23.59 -71.73
C PRO A 254 -9.45 22.19 -71.69
N GLY A 255 -8.22 22.12 -71.19
CA GLY A 255 -7.34 20.95 -71.27
C GLY A 255 -6.15 21.09 -72.21
N GLU A 256 -6.12 22.14 -73.05
CA GLU A 256 -5.04 22.45 -73.99
C GLU A 256 -4.35 23.77 -73.61
N PHE A 257 -3.13 23.97 -74.12
CA PHE A 257 -2.40 25.24 -74.07
C PHE A 257 -1.75 25.56 -75.41
N LEU A 258 -1.50 26.84 -75.68
CA LEU A 258 -0.77 27.28 -76.87
C LEU A 258 0.75 27.09 -76.67
N ASP A 259 1.36 26.16 -77.39
CA ASP A 259 2.82 26.00 -77.33
C ASP A 259 3.51 27.10 -78.15
N THR A 260 4.25 27.98 -77.47
CA THR A 260 4.97 29.09 -78.11
C THR A 260 6.18 28.67 -78.96
N GLY A 261 6.57 27.40 -78.92
CA GLY A 261 7.58 26.80 -79.79
C GLY A 261 7.04 26.39 -81.16
N GLU A 262 5.86 25.74 -81.20
CA GLU A 262 5.27 25.18 -82.44
C GLU A 262 4.04 25.95 -82.96
N PHE A 263 3.47 26.87 -82.17
CA PHE A 263 2.29 27.70 -82.49
C PHE A 263 0.96 26.95 -82.67
N GLU A 264 0.90 25.68 -82.26
CA GLU A 264 -0.32 24.87 -82.21
C GLU A 264 -0.82 24.64 -80.77
N CYS A 265 -2.06 24.17 -80.62
CA CYS A 265 -2.63 23.82 -79.32
C CYS A 265 -2.17 22.43 -78.90
N ALA A 266 -1.35 22.33 -77.86
CA ALA A 266 -0.90 21.08 -77.29
C ALA A 266 -1.80 20.67 -76.10
N PRO A 267 -2.14 19.38 -75.95
CA PRO A 267 -2.84 18.91 -74.75
C PRO A 267 -1.94 19.07 -73.53
N CYS A 268 -2.51 19.51 -72.40
CA CYS A 268 -1.77 19.61 -71.15
C CYS A 268 -1.18 18.25 -70.77
N PRO A 269 0.12 18.15 -70.43
CA PRO A 269 0.72 16.90 -70.01
C PRO A 269 0.08 16.41 -68.71
N ALA A 270 0.08 15.10 -68.48
CA ALA A 270 -0.45 14.50 -67.26
C ALA A 270 0.14 15.17 -66.00
N GLY A 271 -0.70 15.34 -64.97
CA GLY A 271 -0.42 16.16 -63.79
C GLY A 271 -0.67 17.66 -64.00
N ARG A 272 -1.01 18.13 -65.20
CA ARG A 272 -1.34 19.54 -65.45
C ARG A 272 -2.70 19.69 -66.13
N PHE A 273 -3.31 20.86 -65.95
CA PHE A 273 -4.65 21.17 -66.43
C PHE A 273 -4.78 22.60 -66.95
N SER A 274 -5.90 22.86 -67.63
CA SER A 274 -6.26 24.16 -68.20
C SER A 274 -7.79 24.34 -68.14
N LEU A 275 -8.29 25.21 -67.26
CA LEU A 275 -9.73 25.50 -67.12
C LEU A 275 -10.25 26.48 -68.18
N THR A 276 -9.37 27.31 -68.72
CA THR A 276 -9.71 28.45 -69.58
C THR A 276 -9.30 28.18 -71.02
N SER A 277 -10.20 28.43 -71.96
CA SER A 277 -9.84 28.48 -73.38
C SER A 277 -8.71 29.50 -73.62
N ASN A 278 -7.77 29.18 -74.51
CA ASN A 278 -6.55 29.95 -74.79
C ASN A 278 -5.57 30.13 -73.60
N ALA A 279 -5.43 29.15 -72.72
CA ALA A 279 -4.32 29.13 -71.77
C ALA A 279 -2.96 29.13 -72.49
N THR A 280 -2.03 29.96 -72.02
CA THR A 280 -0.63 30.02 -72.53
C THR A 280 0.33 29.09 -71.79
N SER A 281 -0.14 28.44 -70.72
CA SER A 281 0.58 27.39 -70.00
C SER A 281 -0.41 26.55 -69.18
N CYS A 282 -0.05 25.30 -68.87
CA CYS A 282 -0.89 24.43 -68.03
C CYS A 282 -0.55 24.55 -66.55
N THR A 283 -1.55 24.86 -65.74
CA THR A 283 -1.47 24.87 -64.27
C THR A 283 -1.15 23.47 -63.75
N ALA A 284 -0.26 23.37 -62.77
CA ALA A 284 0.02 22.10 -62.09
C ALA A 284 -1.16 21.71 -61.19
N CYS A 285 -1.50 20.42 -61.11
CA CYS A 285 -2.35 19.95 -60.01
C CYS A 285 -1.69 20.30 -58.67
N SER A 286 -2.46 20.88 -57.75
CA SER A 286 -2.04 21.11 -56.37
C SER A 286 -1.88 19.80 -55.60
N GLU A 287 -1.24 19.84 -54.44
CA GLU A 287 -1.21 18.70 -53.53
C GLU A 287 -2.63 18.21 -53.20
N GLY A 288 -2.78 16.90 -53.01
CA GLY A 288 -4.08 16.24 -52.87
C GLY A 288 -4.87 16.03 -54.17
N PHE A 289 -4.42 16.58 -55.30
CA PHE A 289 -5.06 16.45 -56.61
C PHE A 289 -4.10 15.86 -57.65
N PHE A 290 -4.65 15.14 -58.63
CA PHE A 290 -3.88 14.49 -59.69
C PHE A 290 -4.62 14.51 -61.04
N THR A 291 -3.90 14.23 -62.13
CA THR A 291 -4.52 13.70 -63.35
C THR A 291 -3.55 12.81 -64.10
N ASP A 292 -3.98 11.61 -64.48
CA ASP A 292 -3.23 10.64 -65.27
C ASP A 292 -3.41 10.85 -66.79
N ALA A 293 -4.48 11.53 -67.21
CA ALA A 293 -4.75 11.85 -68.61
C ALA A 293 -4.02 13.11 -69.09
N SER A 294 -3.51 13.06 -70.32
CA SER A 294 -3.14 14.25 -71.09
C SER A 294 -4.38 14.93 -71.67
N GLY A 295 -4.43 16.27 -71.65
CA GLY A 295 -5.58 17.04 -72.16
C GLY A 295 -6.63 17.35 -71.09
N SER A 296 -6.29 17.29 -69.80
CA SER A 296 -7.24 17.42 -68.70
C SER A 296 -7.69 18.86 -68.44
N ALA A 297 -8.99 19.14 -68.51
CA ALA A 297 -9.55 20.45 -68.17
C ALA A 297 -9.50 20.77 -66.65
N SER A 298 -9.39 19.74 -65.80
CA SER A 298 -9.35 19.86 -64.33
C SER A 298 -8.60 18.69 -63.69
N CYS A 299 -8.08 18.88 -62.48
CA CYS A 299 -7.52 17.79 -61.67
C CYS A 299 -8.58 17.09 -60.82
N THR A 300 -8.41 15.79 -60.59
CA THR A 300 -9.27 14.97 -59.72
C THR A 300 -8.66 14.90 -58.32
N GLN A 301 -9.49 14.94 -57.27
CA GLN A 301 -9.02 14.71 -55.90
C GLN A 301 -8.53 13.28 -55.72
N CYS A 302 -7.47 13.06 -54.93
CA CYS A 302 -7.14 11.72 -54.48
C CYS A 302 -8.31 11.14 -53.66
N PRO A 303 -8.75 9.89 -53.92
CA PRO A 303 -9.79 9.26 -53.11
C PRO A 303 -9.26 8.98 -51.69
N ALA A 304 -10.17 8.92 -50.71
CA ALA A 304 -9.83 8.59 -49.32
C ALA A 304 -8.95 7.33 -49.22
N GLY A 305 -8.01 7.32 -48.28
CA GLY A 305 -6.97 6.30 -48.17
C GLY A 305 -5.80 6.49 -49.16
N ARG A 306 -5.83 7.52 -50.00
CA ARG A 306 -4.72 7.90 -50.89
C ARG A 306 -4.38 9.38 -50.77
N PHE A 307 -3.14 9.72 -51.08
CA PHE A 307 -2.62 11.08 -51.00
C PHE A 307 -1.70 11.43 -52.18
N THR A 308 -1.39 12.72 -52.33
CA THR A 308 -0.22 13.15 -53.10
C THR A 308 0.35 14.46 -52.55
N SER A 309 1.60 14.40 -52.08
CA SER A 309 2.38 15.52 -51.53
C SER A 309 3.32 16.13 -52.58
N SER A 310 2.87 16.24 -53.82
CA SER A 310 3.67 16.74 -54.94
C SER A 310 2.78 17.46 -55.94
N THR A 311 3.19 18.68 -56.29
CA THR A 311 2.54 19.42 -57.37
C THR A 311 2.82 18.75 -58.72
N ALA A 312 1.85 18.89 -59.63
CA ALA A 312 1.82 18.20 -60.93
C ALA A 312 1.82 16.66 -60.86
N SER A 313 1.19 16.07 -59.83
CA SER A 313 1.12 14.62 -59.69
C SER A 313 0.23 13.93 -60.73
N THR A 314 0.70 12.78 -61.23
CA THR A 314 -0.02 11.91 -62.16
C THR A 314 -0.75 10.74 -61.48
N THR A 315 -0.48 10.47 -60.19
CA THR A 315 -1.07 9.32 -59.47
C THR A 315 -1.22 9.59 -57.97
N CYS A 316 -2.22 8.96 -57.34
CA CYS A 316 -2.38 9.01 -55.89
C CYS A 316 -1.78 7.77 -55.21
N ILE A 317 -0.84 8.00 -54.30
CA ILE A 317 -0.15 6.97 -53.52
C ILE A 317 -1.07 6.51 -52.39
N ALA A 318 -1.18 5.20 -52.16
CA ALA A 318 -1.96 4.68 -51.03
C ALA A 318 -1.24 4.92 -49.70
N CYS A 319 -2.01 5.29 -48.66
CA CYS A 319 -1.49 5.37 -47.30
C CYS A 319 -0.88 4.02 -46.90
N GLN A 320 0.35 4.05 -46.39
CA GLN A 320 1.03 2.86 -45.92
C GLN A 320 0.42 2.37 -44.59
N THR A 321 0.70 1.13 -44.22
CA THR A 321 0.29 0.56 -42.93
C THR A 321 0.71 1.47 -41.76
N GLY A 322 -0.16 1.63 -40.77
CA GLY A 322 0.00 2.61 -39.69
C GLY A 322 -0.42 4.05 -40.04
N LYS A 323 -0.83 4.33 -41.28
CA LYS A 323 -1.34 5.64 -41.72
C LYS A 323 -2.71 5.52 -42.38
N PHE A 324 -3.48 6.60 -42.35
CA PHE A 324 -4.82 6.66 -42.96
C PHE A 324 -5.08 8.00 -43.65
N SER A 325 -6.19 8.06 -44.39
CA SER A 325 -6.75 9.30 -44.94
C SER A 325 -8.28 9.16 -44.98
N SER A 326 -8.97 9.94 -44.15
CA SER A 326 -10.42 9.85 -43.95
C SER A 326 -11.24 10.48 -45.07
N SER A 327 -10.65 11.45 -45.77
CA SER A 327 -11.34 12.34 -46.71
C SER A 327 -10.62 12.38 -48.06
N PRO A 328 -11.35 12.54 -49.18
CA PRO A 328 -10.73 12.84 -50.48
C PRO A 328 -9.92 14.15 -50.45
N GLY A 329 -8.97 14.28 -51.37
CA GLY A 329 -8.14 15.49 -51.54
C GLY A 329 -6.95 15.59 -50.58
N ALA A 330 -6.57 14.51 -49.90
CA ALA A 330 -5.50 14.53 -48.91
C ALA A 330 -4.10 14.78 -49.54
N SER A 331 -3.39 15.81 -49.07
CA SER A 331 -1.98 16.07 -49.43
C SER A 331 -0.99 15.19 -48.66
N ILE A 332 -1.40 14.63 -47.52
CA ILE A 332 -0.60 13.75 -46.65
C ILE A 332 -1.50 12.67 -46.02
N CYS A 333 -0.93 11.55 -45.59
CA CYS A 333 -1.65 10.57 -44.75
C CYS A 333 -1.35 10.82 -43.27
N GLU A 334 -2.42 10.87 -42.47
CA GLU A 334 -2.38 10.99 -41.01
C GLU A 334 -1.87 9.71 -40.35
N ASP A 335 -1.24 9.84 -39.19
CA ASP A 335 -0.73 8.72 -38.40
C ASP A 335 -1.86 8.07 -37.59
N CYS A 336 -1.92 6.74 -37.54
CA CYS A 336 -2.74 6.07 -36.55
C CYS A 336 -2.27 6.46 -35.15
N ALA A 337 -3.18 7.09 -34.40
CA ALA A 337 -2.97 7.49 -33.02
C ALA A 337 -2.76 6.26 -32.12
N ARG A 338 -2.10 6.46 -30.98
CA ARG A 338 -1.95 5.42 -29.96
C ARG A 338 -3.31 4.81 -29.60
N GLY A 339 -3.35 3.49 -29.41
CA GLY A 339 -4.58 2.71 -29.26
C GLY A 339 -5.24 2.28 -30.58
N THR A 340 -4.80 2.80 -31.73
CA THR A 340 -5.30 2.41 -33.05
C THR A 340 -4.21 1.89 -33.96
N PHE A 341 -4.59 1.11 -34.96
CA PHE A 341 -3.68 0.52 -35.96
C PHE A 341 -4.28 0.51 -37.37
N ALA A 342 -3.41 0.35 -38.37
CA ALA A 342 -3.81 0.03 -39.74
C ALA A 342 -2.86 -1.02 -40.34
N ASP A 343 -3.35 -2.25 -40.50
CA ASP A 343 -2.61 -3.39 -41.07
C ASP A 343 -2.59 -3.40 -42.60
N THR A 344 -3.50 -2.62 -43.22
CA THR A 344 -3.80 -2.66 -44.65
C THR A 344 -3.46 -1.32 -45.31
N THR A 345 -2.75 -1.35 -46.44
CA THR A 345 -2.46 -0.15 -47.22
C THR A 345 -3.72 0.42 -47.87
N GLY A 346 -3.90 1.74 -47.86
CA GLY A 346 -5.11 2.41 -48.36
C GLY A 346 -6.23 2.52 -47.32
N THR A 347 -5.93 2.29 -46.04
CA THR A 347 -6.91 2.40 -44.95
C THR A 347 -7.47 3.83 -44.83
N ILE A 348 -8.80 3.94 -44.70
CA ILE A 348 -9.50 5.23 -44.55
C ILE A 348 -9.72 5.65 -43.09
N THR A 349 -9.65 4.71 -42.15
CA THR A 349 -9.84 4.92 -40.70
C THR A 349 -9.07 3.86 -39.93
N CYS A 350 -8.23 4.23 -38.97
CA CYS A 350 -7.53 3.26 -38.14
C CYS A 350 -8.48 2.47 -37.24
N SER A 351 -8.23 1.17 -37.08
CA SER A 351 -9.01 0.29 -36.20
C SER A 351 -8.53 0.42 -34.76
N THR A 352 -9.43 0.38 -33.78
CA THR A 352 -9.07 0.34 -32.35
C THR A 352 -8.56 -1.04 -31.93
N CYS A 353 -7.57 -1.09 -31.05
CA CYS A 353 -7.16 -2.35 -30.43
C CYS A 353 -8.27 -2.89 -29.52
N PRO A 354 -8.58 -4.20 -29.57
CA PRO A 354 -9.54 -4.82 -28.67
C PRO A 354 -8.98 -4.96 -27.24
N PRO A 355 -9.83 -5.18 -26.23
CA PRO A 355 -9.39 -5.48 -24.88
C PRO A 355 -8.40 -6.65 -24.83
N GLY A 356 -7.37 -6.53 -23.99
CA GLY A 356 -6.21 -7.42 -23.94
C GLY A 356 -5.05 -7.03 -24.86
N TYR A 357 -5.24 -6.03 -25.73
CA TYR A 357 -4.25 -5.60 -26.72
C TYR A 357 -4.08 -4.08 -26.72
N ILE A 358 -2.90 -3.62 -27.13
CA ILE A 358 -2.52 -2.20 -27.15
C ILE A 358 -1.78 -1.79 -28.44
N ALA A 359 -1.86 -0.50 -28.76
CA ALA A 359 -1.00 0.17 -29.74
C ALA A 359 -0.24 1.32 -29.05
N PRO A 360 0.98 1.07 -28.50
CA PRO A 360 1.70 2.06 -27.69
C PRO A 360 2.35 3.19 -28.49
N ASN A 361 2.52 2.98 -29.80
CA ASN A 361 3.21 3.90 -30.70
C ASN A 361 2.23 4.54 -31.69
N LEU A 362 2.58 5.75 -32.16
CA LEU A 362 2.03 6.26 -33.41
C LEU A 362 2.44 5.34 -34.57
N GLN A 363 1.66 5.33 -35.64
CA GLN A 363 1.91 4.49 -36.82
C GLN A 363 1.90 2.97 -36.52
N SER A 364 1.20 2.52 -35.48
CA SER A 364 1.08 1.09 -35.19
C SER A 364 0.42 0.34 -36.35
N THR A 365 1.06 -0.73 -36.83
CA THR A 365 0.57 -1.55 -37.96
C THR A 365 -0.24 -2.76 -37.50
N ALA A 366 -0.12 -3.13 -36.22
CA ALA A 366 -0.89 -4.16 -35.53
C ALA A 366 -0.94 -3.81 -34.04
N CYS A 367 -1.82 -4.47 -33.29
CA CYS A 367 -1.84 -4.39 -31.82
C CYS A 367 -0.91 -5.42 -31.19
N ALA A 368 -0.16 -5.03 -30.17
CA ALA A 368 0.57 -5.95 -29.31
C ALA A 368 -0.34 -6.45 -28.18
N GLU A 369 -0.28 -7.73 -27.85
CA GLU A 369 -0.97 -8.30 -26.68
C GLU A 369 -0.31 -7.85 -25.36
N CYS A 370 -1.10 -7.72 -24.30
CA CYS A 370 -0.55 -7.47 -22.97
C CYS A 370 0.18 -8.70 -22.43
N SER A 371 1.37 -8.51 -21.87
CA SER A 371 2.14 -9.57 -21.21
C SER A 371 1.43 -10.04 -19.94
N ALA A 372 1.57 -11.33 -19.61
CA ALA A 372 1.02 -11.90 -18.37
C ALA A 372 1.47 -11.10 -17.13
N GLY A 373 0.55 -10.86 -16.20
CA GLY A 373 0.70 -9.87 -15.11
C GLY A 373 0.25 -8.45 -15.46
N THR A 374 -0.12 -8.18 -16.71
CA THR A 374 -0.71 -6.92 -17.15
C THR A 374 -2.01 -7.15 -17.94
N PHE A 375 -2.83 -6.10 -18.11
CA PHE A 375 -4.13 -6.18 -18.76
C PHE A 375 -4.52 -4.88 -19.48
N ALA A 376 -5.54 -4.94 -20.35
CA ALA A 376 -6.10 -3.76 -21.00
C ALA A 376 -7.62 -3.91 -21.19
N THR A 377 -8.44 -3.25 -20.36
CA THR A 377 -9.91 -3.44 -20.35
C THR A 377 -10.65 -2.74 -21.48
N ASN A 378 -10.14 -1.59 -21.93
CA ASN A 378 -10.83 -0.74 -22.90
C ASN A 378 -10.38 -1.01 -24.34
N PHE A 379 -11.32 -0.87 -25.28
CA PHE A 379 -10.97 -0.68 -26.69
C PHE A 379 -10.14 0.59 -26.86
N GLY A 380 -9.11 0.55 -27.71
CA GLY A 380 -8.24 1.71 -27.93
C GLY A 380 -7.18 1.92 -26.84
N SER A 381 -6.91 0.92 -26.00
CA SER A 381 -5.85 1.01 -24.99
C SER A 381 -4.46 1.23 -25.63
N SER A 382 -3.68 2.17 -25.09
CA SER A 382 -2.30 2.46 -25.53
C SER A 382 -1.22 1.93 -24.58
N VAL A 383 -1.61 1.41 -23.42
CA VAL A 383 -0.72 0.94 -22.36
C VAL A 383 -1.41 -0.21 -21.62
N CYS A 384 -0.65 -1.24 -21.23
CA CYS A 384 -1.16 -2.30 -20.38
C CYS A 384 -1.03 -1.86 -18.91
N THR A 385 -2.09 -2.04 -18.14
CA THR A 385 -2.12 -1.76 -16.69
C THR A 385 -1.61 -2.99 -15.94
N ASN A 386 -0.91 -2.78 -14.83
CA ASN A 386 -0.39 -3.86 -14.00
C ASN A 386 -1.49 -4.48 -13.15
N CYS A 387 -1.54 -5.81 -13.04
CA CYS A 387 -2.33 -6.47 -12.01
C CYS A 387 -1.76 -6.17 -10.63
N SER A 388 -2.60 -5.69 -9.73
CA SER A 388 -2.22 -5.40 -8.34
C SER A 388 -2.04 -6.68 -7.53
N ALA A 389 -1.18 -6.64 -6.51
CA ALA A 389 -0.96 -7.74 -5.59
C ALA A 389 -2.27 -8.35 -5.06
N GLY A 390 -2.37 -9.68 -5.09
CA GLY A 390 -3.60 -10.45 -4.88
C GLY A 390 -4.38 -10.82 -6.13
N THR A 391 -4.06 -10.24 -7.29
CA THR A 391 -4.62 -10.62 -8.59
C THR A 391 -3.53 -11.15 -9.54
N PHE A 392 -3.93 -11.76 -10.65
CA PHE A 392 -3.03 -12.23 -11.71
C PHE A 392 -3.66 -12.12 -13.10
N SER A 393 -2.86 -12.12 -14.16
CA SER A 393 -3.37 -12.26 -15.53
C SER A 393 -2.47 -13.13 -16.41
N LEU A 394 -3.09 -13.75 -17.42
CA LEU A 394 -2.39 -14.42 -18.51
C LEU A 394 -2.12 -13.42 -19.65
N GLN A 395 -1.34 -13.86 -20.64
CA GLN A 395 -1.05 -13.07 -21.84
C GLN A 395 -2.34 -12.78 -22.63
N GLY A 396 -2.49 -11.55 -23.13
CA GLY A 396 -3.68 -11.09 -23.85
C GLY A 396 -4.93 -10.84 -22.99
N ALA A 397 -4.78 -10.72 -21.66
CA ALA A 397 -5.92 -10.55 -20.75
C ALA A 397 -6.53 -9.13 -20.78
N SER A 398 -7.86 -9.05 -20.83
CA SER A 398 -8.60 -7.79 -20.71
C SER A 398 -8.82 -7.31 -19.27
N ASP A 399 -8.60 -8.19 -18.29
CA ASP A 399 -8.82 -7.93 -16.86
C ASP A 399 -7.94 -8.85 -16.01
N CYS A 400 -7.78 -8.55 -14.72
CA CYS A 400 -7.07 -9.42 -13.78
C CYS A 400 -8.05 -10.35 -13.07
N ALA A 401 -7.65 -11.60 -12.85
CA ALA A 401 -8.38 -12.55 -12.03
C ALA A 401 -7.89 -12.49 -10.58
N ASP A 402 -8.81 -12.57 -9.61
CA ASP A 402 -8.46 -12.71 -8.20
C ASP A 402 -7.69 -14.01 -7.95
N CYS A 403 -6.64 -13.95 -7.13
CA CYS A 403 -6.06 -15.16 -6.56
C CYS A 403 -7.05 -15.80 -5.58
N PRO A 404 -7.35 -17.11 -5.71
CA PRO A 404 -8.29 -17.79 -4.82
C PRO A 404 -7.72 -17.92 -3.40
N ALA A 405 -8.60 -18.09 -2.41
CA ALA A 405 -8.23 -18.34 -1.02
C ALA A 405 -7.22 -19.50 -0.91
N GLY A 406 -6.27 -19.36 0.02
CA GLY A 406 -5.10 -20.24 0.12
C GLY A 406 -3.95 -19.93 -0.85
N THR A 407 -4.11 -18.95 -1.74
CA THR A 407 -3.05 -18.46 -2.62
C THR A 407 -2.87 -16.94 -2.50
N PHE A 408 -1.74 -16.43 -3.00
CA PHE A 408 -1.41 -15.00 -3.01
C PHE A 408 -0.59 -14.61 -4.24
N SER A 409 -0.49 -13.30 -4.51
CA SER A 409 0.40 -12.77 -5.54
C SER A 409 0.96 -11.40 -5.16
N ALA A 410 2.14 -11.07 -5.72
CA ALA A 410 2.66 -9.71 -5.77
C ALA A 410 2.13 -8.96 -7.02
N ASP A 411 2.43 -7.68 -7.14
CA ASP A 411 2.09 -6.91 -8.34
C ASP A 411 2.75 -7.50 -9.61
N GLN A 412 2.07 -7.36 -10.76
CA GLN A 412 2.47 -7.93 -12.05
C GLN A 412 2.61 -9.46 -12.09
N ALA A 413 1.88 -10.20 -11.24
CA ALA A 413 1.93 -11.65 -11.24
C ALA A 413 1.20 -12.29 -12.43
N SER A 414 1.86 -13.23 -13.10
CA SER A 414 1.29 -14.10 -14.13
C SER A 414 0.55 -15.33 -13.58
N SER A 415 0.71 -15.61 -12.27
CA SER A 415 0.09 -16.75 -11.58
C SER A 415 0.11 -16.56 -10.06
N CYS A 416 -0.87 -17.13 -9.37
CA CYS A 416 -0.92 -17.14 -7.90
C CYS A 416 0.02 -18.19 -7.29
N THR A 417 0.74 -17.80 -6.25
CA THR A 417 1.57 -18.69 -5.44
C THR A 417 0.73 -19.27 -4.29
N SER A 418 0.83 -20.56 -4.02
CA SER A 418 0.14 -21.15 -2.85
C SER A 418 0.78 -20.68 -1.54
N CYS A 419 -0.03 -20.45 -0.50
CA CYS A 419 0.51 -20.22 0.84
C CYS A 419 1.33 -21.43 1.30
N ASP A 420 2.52 -21.21 1.86
CA ASP A 420 3.32 -22.29 2.45
C ASP A 420 2.55 -23.01 3.58
N ALA A 421 2.93 -24.25 3.88
CA ALA A 421 2.49 -24.90 5.11
C ALA A 421 2.85 -24.02 6.33
N GLY A 422 1.96 -23.99 7.32
CA GLY A 422 2.04 -23.09 8.47
C GLY A 422 1.47 -21.69 8.22
N LYS A 423 1.13 -21.35 6.97
CA LYS A 423 0.43 -20.11 6.60
C LYS A 423 -0.97 -20.41 6.05
N PHE A 424 -1.76 -19.35 5.92
CA PHE A 424 -3.07 -19.39 5.26
C PHE A 424 -3.43 -18.08 4.58
N SER A 425 -4.44 -18.11 3.71
CA SER A 425 -5.20 -16.92 3.33
C SER A 425 -6.69 -17.25 3.21
N SER A 426 -7.53 -16.51 3.93
CA SER A 426 -8.97 -16.78 4.06
C SER A 426 -9.84 -16.24 2.91
N SER A 427 -9.27 -15.39 2.06
CA SER A 427 -10.01 -14.55 1.12
C SER A 427 -9.41 -14.68 -0.28
N ALA A 428 -10.23 -14.43 -1.30
CA ALA A 428 -9.73 -14.11 -2.63
C ALA A 428 -9.04 -12.73 -2.63
N ALA A 429 -8.37 -12.38 -3.73
CA ALA A 429 -7.66 -11.11 -3.91
C ALA A 429 -6.53 -10.84 -2.88
N SER A 430 -5.90 -11.91 -2.36
CA SER A 430 -4.97 -11.79 -1.23
C SER A 430 -3.52 -11.54 -1.65
N SER A 431 -2.93 -10.43 -1.20
CA SER A 431 -1.53 -10.09 -1.48
C SER A 431 -0.49 -10.78 -0.58
N ILE A 432 -0.91 -11.40 0.52
CA ILE A 432 0.00 -12.02 1.50
C ILE A 432 -0.65 -13.15 2.31
N CYS A 433 0.09 -14.24 2.51
CA CYS A 433 -0.32 -15.32 3.40
C CYS A 433 0.05 -15.03 4.86
N THR A 434 -0.94 -15.14 5.75
CA THR A 434 -0.80 -14.93 7.19
C THR A 434 -0.30 -16.22 7.87
N SER A 435 0.69 -16.13 8.77
CA SER A 435 1.15 -17.28 9.55
C SER A 435 0.14 -17.71 10.60
N CYS A 436 0.03 -19.01 10.86
CA CYS A 436 -0.80 -19.55 11.94
C CYS A 436 -0.32 -19.04 13.30
N SER A 437 -1.26 -18.61 14.15
CA SER A 437 -0.97 -18.20 15.53
C SER A 437 -0.71 -19.42 16.42
N PRO A 438 0.02 -19.26 17.55
CA PRO A 438 0.22 -20.32 18.53
C PRO A 438 -1.13 -20.93 18.97
N GLY A 439 -1.14 -22.25 19.14
CA GLY A 439 -2.34 -23.06 19.35
C GLY A 439 -3.07 -23.47 18.06
N THR A 440 -2.59 -23.03 16.89
CA THR A 440 -3.11 -23.42 15.58
C THR A 440 -2.00 -23.88 14.62
N TYR A 441 -2.36 -24.58 13.55
CA TYR A 441 -1.45 -25.09 12.53
C TYR A 441 -2.09 -25.16 11.14
N SER A 442 -1.25 -25.23 10.09
CA SER A 442 -1.67 -25.50 8.72
C SER A 442 -0.74 -26.56 8.11
N PRO A 443 -1.17 -27.81 7.92
CA PRO A 443 -0.26 -28.93 7.62
C PRO A 443 0.15 -29.06 6.16
N VAL A 444 -0.45 -28.27 5.27
CA VAL A 444 -0.23 -28.34 3.82
C VAL A 444 -0.13 -26.94 3.24
N ALA A 445 0.53 -26.82 2.09
CA ALA A 445 0.44 -25.61 1.28
C ALA A 445 -0.99 -25.42 0.74
N GLY A 446 -1.37 -24.18 0.44
CA GLY A 446 -2.73 -23.83 -0.01
C GLY A 446 -3.75 -23.66 1.11
N GLY A 447 -3.32 -23.51 2.37
CA GLY A 447 -4.23 -23.41 3.52
C GLY A 447 -5.18 -22.21 3.44
N THR A 448 -6.49 -22.43 3.54
CA THR A 448 -7.49 -21.36 3.62
C THR A 448 -7.73 -20.85 5.04
N SER A 449 -7.36 -21.64 6.04
CA SER A 449 -7.51 -21.34 7.47
C SER A 449 -6.58 -22.23 8.30
N CYS A 450 -6.16 -21.74 9.47
CA CYS A 450 -5.43 -22.56 10.43
C CYS A 450 -6.40 -23.42 11.25
N THR A 451 -6.02 -24.68 11.45
CA THR A 451 -6.75 -25.63 12.30
C THR A 451 -6.26 -25.49 13.74
N SER A 452 -7.15 -25.44 14.73
CA SER A 452 -6.75 -25.46 16.14
C SER A 452 -6.14 -26.81 16.52
N CYS A 453 -5.10 -26.80 17.36
CA CYS A 453 -4.61 -28.02 17.99
C CYS A 453 -5.71 -28.67 18.82
N ALA A 454 -5.83 -30.00 18.76
CA ALA A 454 -6.80 -30.74 19.56
C ALA A 454 -6.36 -30.79 21.04
N ALA A 455 -7.30 -31.00 21.96
CA ALA A 455 -6.96 -31.22 23.37
C ALA A 455 -5.91 -32.35 23.52
N GLY A 456 -4.96 -32.17 24.44
CA GLY A 456 -3.76 -32.99 24.55
C GLY A 456 -2.60 -32.60 23.62
N THR A 457 -2.81 -31.71 22.65
CA THR A 457 -1.77 -31.23 21.71
C THR A 457 -1.69 -29.70 21.68
N VAL A 458 -0.52 -29.15 21.39
CA VAL A 458 -0.27 -27.69 21.38
C VAL A 458 0.64 -27.27 20.23
N SER A 459 0.66 -25.97 19.95
CA SER A 459 1.52 -25.30 18.97
C SER A 459 2.09 -24.04 19.64
N ALA A 460 3.39 -24.04 19.96
CA ALA A 460 4.03 -22.89 20.60
C ALA A 460 4.43 -21.80 19.58
N ASP A 461 4.82 -22.25 18.38
CA ASP A 461 5.48 -21.41 17.38
C ASP A 461 4.49 -20.84 16.34
N ILE A 462 4.70 -19.56 16.00
CA ILE A 462 4.02 -18.92 14.87
C ILE A 462 4.43 -19.63 13.58
N GLY A 463 3.45 -19.98 12.73
CA GLY A 463 3.71 -20.70 11.49
C GLY A 463 3.81 -22.22 11.64
N SER A 464 3.31 -22.80 12.73
CA SER A 464 3.36 -24.24 12.96
C SER A 464 2.64 -25.06 11.86
N ILE A 465 3.30 -26.13 11.39
CA ILE A 465 2.75 -27.08 10.40
C ILE A 465 2.07 -28.29 11.05
N GLN A 466 2.20 -28.47 12.36
CA GLN A 466 1.67 -29.60 13.12
C GLN A 466 1.57 -29.24 14.60
N CYS A 467 0.77 -29.99 15.36
CA CYS A 467 0.69 -29.86 16.82
C CYS A 467 1.50 -30.93 17.52
N THR A 468 2.25 -30.53 18.55
CA THR A 468 3.04 -31.44 19.38
C THR A 468 2.19 -31.96 20.55
N PRO A 469 2.13 -33.27 20.80
CA PRO A 469 1.42 -33.80 21.96
C PRO A 469 2.13 -33.39 23.26
N CYS A 470 1.35 -33.10 24.30
CA CYS A 470 1.91 -32.75 25.60
C CYS A 470 2.83 -33.86 26.13
N ALA A 471 3.98 -33.48 26.69
CA ALA A 471 4.89 -34.40 27.35
C ALA A 471 4.22 -35.06 28.58
N VAL A 472 4.77 -36.20 29.02
CA VAL A 472 4.39 -36.81 30.31
C VAL A 472 4.54 -35.80 31.45
N GLY A 473 3.64 -35.86 32.42
CA GLY A 473 3.53 -34.88 33.50
C GLY A 473 2.91 -33.53 33.09
N LYS A 474 2.61 -33.31 31.81
CA LYS A 474 1.83 -32.16 31.31
C LYS A 474 0.49 -32.61 30.69
N PHE A 475 -0.40 -31.65 30.45
CA PHE A 475 -1.70 -31.82 29.80
C PHE A 475 -2.15 -30.56 29.04
N ALA A 476 -3.13 -30.71 28.13
CA ALA A 476 -3.82 -29.60 27.48
C ALA A 476 -5.34 -29.87 27.45
N SER A 477 -6.12 -29.15 28.25
CA SER A 477 -7.53 -29.46 28.53
C SER A 477 -8.53 -29.02 27.46
N SER A 478 -8.14 -28.10 26.57
CA SER A 478 -8.98 -27.62 25.47
C SER A 478 -8.21 -27.65 24.15
N ALA A 479 -8.95 -27.55 23.05
CA ALA A 479 -8.36 -27.22 21.77
C ALA A 479 -7.79 -25.78 21.78
N GLY A 480 -6.90 -25.47 20.83
CA GLY A 480 -6.38 -24.12 20.60
C GLY A 480 -5.32 -23.64 21.61
N LEU A 481 -4.79 -24.51 22.47
CA LEU A 481 -3.77 -24.15 23.46
C LEU A 481 -2.37 -24.08 22.83
N SER A 482 -1.60 -23.06 23.21
CA SER A 482 -0.21 -22.87 22.76
C SER A 482 0.83 -23.54 23.66
N GLU A 483 0.54 -23.71 24.96
CA GLU A 483 1.40 -24.43 25.91
C GLU A 483 0.60 -25.47 26.71
N CYS A 484 1.25 -26.61 26.99
CA CYS A 484 0.75 -27.62 27.89
C CYS A 484 0.98 -27.23 29.35
N SER A 485 -0.07 -27.28 30.17
CA SER A 485 -0.01 -27.07 31.62
C SER A 485 0.63 -28.26 32.34
N SER A 486 1.40 -28.02 33.40
CA SER A 486 1.95 -29.09 34.24
C SER A 486 0.93 -29.63 35.22
N CYS A 487 0.97 -30.94 35.48
CA CYS A 487 0.19 -31.55 36.56
C CYS A 487 0.58 -30.97 37.93
N GLY A 488 -0.41 -30.71 38.78
CA GLY A 488 -0.20 -30.21 40.14
C GLY A 488 0.22 -31.33 41.11
N PRO A 489 0.76 -31.00 42.29
CA PRO A 489 1.01 -31.97 43.35
C PRO A 489 -0.27 -32.76 43.67
N GLY A 490 -0.11 -34.05 43.96
CA GLY A 490 -1.20 -35.02 44.08
C GLY A 490 -1.68 -35.61 42.75
N THR A 491 -1.26 -35.06 41.62
CA THR A 491 -1.66 -35.53 40.27
C THR A 491 -0.46 -35.89 39.40
N PHE A 492 -0.71 -36.67 38.34
CA PHE A 492 0.30 -37.12 37.39
C PHE A 492 -0.28 -37.30 35.97
N SER A 493 0.59 -37.41 34.97
CA SER A 493 0.23 -37.73 33.58
C SER A 493 1.22 -38.75 32.99
N PRO A 494 0.84 -40.03 32.83
CA PRO A 494 1.78 -41.11 32.50
C PRO A 494 2.07 -41.28 31.01
N SER A 495 1.25 -40.69 30.13
CA SER A 495 1.37 -40.77 28.68
C SER A 495 1.54 -39.38 28.08
N THR A 496 2.10 -39.30 26.89
CA THR A 496 1.99 -38.08 26.09
C THR A 496 0.54 -37.85 25.64
N GLY A 497 0.21 -36.62 25.24
CA GLY A 497 -1.11 -36.29 24.68
C GLY A 497 -2.25 -36.17 25.69
N ALA A 498 -1.96 -36.08 26.99
CA ALA A 498 -3.01 -36.07 28.02
C ALA A 498 -3.89 -34.82 27.98
N THR A 499 -5.21 -35.01 28.07
CA THR A 499 -6.20 -33.91 28.19
C THR A 499 -6.41 -33.44 29.63
N SER A 500 -6.00 -34.25 30.60
CA SER A 500 -6.19 -33.99 32.04
C SER A 500 -5.23 -34.84 32.86
N CYS A 501 -4.79 -34.35 34.01
CA CYS A 501 -4.00 -35.14 34.96
C CYS A 501 -4.88 -36.13 35.73
N LEU A 502 -4.31 -37.29 36.04
CA LEU A 502 -4.89 -38.31 36.90
C LEU A 502 -4.53 -38.01 38.36
N ASN A 503 -5.45 -38.24 39.29
CA ASN A 503 -5.12 -38.23 40.72
C ASN A 503 -4.22 -39.43 41.05
N CYS A 504 -3.22 -39.24 41.91
CA CYS A 504 -2.49 -40.35 42.48
C CYS A 504 -3.44 -41.28 43.25
N PRO A 505 -3.32 -42.61 43.11
CA PRO A 505 -4.13 -43.55 43.88
C PRO A 505 -3.78 -43.44 45.36
N ALA A 506 -4.73 -43.75 46.24
CA ALA A 506 -4.48 -43.80 47.68
C ALA A 506 -3.30 -44.74 47.98
N GLY A 507 -2.47 -44.36 48.96
CA GLY A 507 -1.19 -44.98 49.25
C GLY A 507 -0.02 -44.46 48.42
N SER A 508 -0.25 -43.65 47.38
CA SER A 508 0.78 -43.01 46.56
C SER A 508 0.57 -41.50 46.44
N ILE A 509 1.66 -40.76 46.20
CA ILE A 509 1.67 -39.30 46.15
C ILE A 509 2.43 -38.74 44.94
N SER A 510 2.20 -37.47 44.66
CA SER A 510 3.00 -36.65 43.76
C SER A 510 3.35 -35.35 44.51
N ALA A 511 4.61 -35.19 44.93
CA ALA A 511 5.03 -34.04 45.75
C ALA A 511 5.37 -32.79 44.92
N THR A 512 5.64 -32.96 43.62
CA THR A 512 6.12 -31.92 42.71
C THR A 512 5.14 -31.68 41.57
N THR A 513 5.17 -30.49 40.98
CA THR A 513 4.52 -30.26 39.69
C THR A 513 5.19 -31.09 38.59
N GLY A 514 4.45 -31.41 37.52
CA GLY A 514 5.00 -32.08 36.34
C GLY A 514 5.27 -33.59 36.48
N ALA A 515 4.68 -34.26 37.47
CA ALA A 515 4.95 -35.68 37.71
C ALA A 515 4.38 -36.60 36.61
N SER A 516 5.22 -37.49 36.08
CA SER A 516 4.82 -38.55 35.14
C SER A 516 4.30 -39.82 35.82
N SER A 517 4.54 -39.97 37.12
CA SER A 517 4.14 -41.13 37.93
C SER A 517 4.01 -40.73 39.40
N CYS A 518 3.27 -41.52 40.18
CA CYS A 518 3.16 -41.33 41.63
C CYS A 518 4.15 -42.23 42.39
N SER A 519 4.72 -41.71 43.47
CA SER A 519 5.57 -42.47 44.39
C SER A 519 4.74 -43.06 45.51
N ALA A 520 4.85 -44.37 45.75
CA ALA A 520 4.21 -45.01 46.90
C ALA A 520 4.77 -44.45 48.22
N CYS A 521 3.90 -44.23 49.21
CA CYS A 521 4.33 -43.87 50.56
C CYS A 521 5.19 -44.99 51.15
N THR A 522 6.28 -44.64 51.84
CA THR A 522 7.19 -45.61 52.47
C THR A 522 6.56 -46.21 53.72
N ALA A 523 7.09 -47.35 54.18
CA ALA A 523 6.75 -47.90 55.50
C ALA A 523 6.85 -46.81 56.60
N GLY A 524 5.98 -46.90 57.60
CA GLY A 524 5.77 -45.85 58.60
C GLY A 524 4.92 -44.67 58.12
N THR A 525 4.57 -44.59 56.84
CA THR A 525 3.74 -43.51 56.30
C THR A 525 2.57 -44.04 55.46
N PHE A 526 1.55 -43.21 55.23
CA PHE A 526 0.35 -43.56 54.47
C PHE A 526 -0.22 -42.35 53.71
N ALA A 527 -1.09 -42.62 52.73
CA ALA A 527 -1.90 -41.61 52.06
C ALA A 527 -3.34 -42.10 51.90
N ALA A 528 -4.27 -41.58 52.70
CA ALA A 528 -5.64 -42.11 52.77
C ALA A 528 -6.52 -41.75 51.57
N ALA A 529 -6.25 -40.63 50.90
CA ALA A 529 -7.05 -40.14 49.78
C ALA A 529 -6.33 -40.33 48.44
N SER A 530 -7.12 -40.52 47.38
CA SER A 530 -6.62 -40.26 46.03
C SER A 530 -6.36 -38.76 45.86
N GLY A 531 -5.24 -38.39 45.24
CA GLY A 531 -4.86 -36.98 45.07
C GLY A 531 -3.99 -36.42 46.21
N SER A 532 -3.54 -37.24 47.16
CA SER A 532 -2.59 -36.80 48.20
C SER A 532 -1.25 -36.34 47.59
N SER A 533 -0.80 -35.15 47.97
CA SER A 533 0.52 -34.61 47.58
C SER A 533 1.63 -34.96 48.58
N THR A 534 1.28 -35.38 49.79
CA THR A 534 2.20 -35.72 50.89
C THR A 534 1.78 -37.00 51.60
N CYS A 535 2.77 -37.76 52.07
CA CYS A 535 2.54 -38.95 52.91
C CYS A 535 2.45 -38.50 54.38
N THR A 536 1.43 -38.97 55.08
CA THR A 536 1.25 -38.72 56.51
C THR A 536 1.98 -39.80 57.30
N ALA A 537 2.71 -39.43 58.34
CA ALA A 537 3.36 -40.40 59.23
C ALA A 537 2.32 -41.09 60.12
N CYS A 538 2.53 -42.38 60.43
CA CYS A 538 1.77 -43.04 61.49
C CYS A 538 1.96 -42.30 62.81
N SER A 539 0.86 -42.04 63.53
CA SER A 539 0.92 -41.48 64.88
C SER A 539 1.44 -42.52 65.85
N ALA A 540 2.01 -42.08 66.98
CA ALA A 540 2.36 -42.98 68.08
C ALA A 540 1.14 -43.87 68.46
N GLY A 541 1.42 -45.12 68.81
CA GLY A 541 0.42 -46.19 68.96
C GLY A 541 0.01 -46.89 67.66
N THR A 542 0.37 -46.36 66.49
CA THR A 542 0.09 -46.96 65.18
C THR A 542 1.37 -47.19 64.37
N PHE A 543 1.35 -48.19 63.50
CA PHE A 543 2.49 -48.57 62.65
C PHE A 543 2.04 -48.91 61.23
N ASN A 544 2.99 -48.95 60.30
CA ASN A 544 2.78 -49.51 58.96
C ASN A 544 4.08 -50.18 58.46
N PRO A 545 4.10 -51.51 58.22
CA PRO A 545 5.29 -52.20 57.74
C PRO A 545 5.52 -52.10 56.22
N ASN A 546 4.49 -51.71 55.44
CA ASN A 546 4.49 -51.83 53.98
C ASN A 546 4.62 -50.48 53.27
N SER A 547 5.15 -50.45 52.05
CA SER A 547 4.94 -49.32 51.17
C SER A 547 3.51 -49.31 50.59
N GLY A 548 3.01 -48.15 50.18
CA GLY A 548 1.72 -48.02 49.51
C GLY A 548 0.48 -48.05 50.43
N ALA A 549 0.64 -47.88 51.74
CA ALA A 549 -0.49 -47.99 52.68
C ALA A 549 -1.46 -46.81 52.62
N THR A 550 -2.75 -47.12 52.75
CA THR A 550 -3.85 -46.14 52.80
C THR A 550 -4.24 -45.73 54.23
N ALA A 551 -3.79 -46.48 55.24
CA ALA A 551 -3.98 -46.20 56.66
C ALA A 551 -2.85 -46.84 57.48
N CYS A 552 -2.67 -46.40 58.72
CA CYS A 552 -1.83 -47.09 59.69
C CYS A 552 -2.65 -48.09 60.52
N ILE A 553 -1.96 -49.12 61.00
CA ILE A 553 -2.52 -50.21 61.80
C ILE A 553 -2.25 -49.89 63.27
N SER A 554 -3.24 -50.00 64.16
CA SER A 554 -3.01 -49.89 65.60
C SER A 554 -2.12 -51.02 66.09
N CYS A 555 -1.16 -50.73 66.98
CA CYS A 555 -0.41 -51.79 67.65
C CYS A 555 -1.36 -52.68 68.47
N PRO A 556 -1.20 -54.01 68.45
CA PRO A 556 -2.04 -54.90 69.26
C PRO A 556 -1.76 -54.71 70.75
N SER A 557 -2.70 -55.10 71.61
CA SER A 557 -2.48 -55.16 73.06
C SER A 557 -1.23 -55.95 73.40
N GLY A 558 -0.51 -55.52 74.44
CA GLY A 558 0.84 -55.99 74.77
C GLY A 558 1.97 -55.34 73.96
N SER A 559 1.67 -54.53 72.94
CA SER A 559 2.66 -53.83 72.12
C SER A 559 2.31 -52.36 71.89
N ILE A 560 3.34 -51.53 71.64
CA ILE A 560 3.22 -50.08 71.48
C ILE A 560 4.05 -49.57 70.30
N ALA A 561 3.78 -48.34 69.87
CA ALA A 561 4.67 -47.57 69.00
C ALA A 561 4.94 -46.20 69.64
N THR A 562 6.15 -45.99 70.15
CA THR A 562 6.52 -44.76 70.89
C THR A 562 6.78 -43.56 69.97
N THR A 563 7.26 -43.81 68.75
CA THR A 563 7.60 -42.77 67.78
C THR A 563 6.53 -42.60 66.72
N THR A 564 6.45 -41.41 66.14
CA THR A 564 5.79 -41.26 64.84
C THR A 564 6.55 -42.03 63.75
N ALA A 565 5.85 -42.34 62.67
CA ALA A 565 6.34 -43.11 61.53
C ALA A 565 6.87 -44.53 61.84
N ALA A 566 6.33 -45.17 62.87
CA ALA A 566 6.72 -46.53 63.25
C ALA A 566 6.43 -47.56 62.13
N THR A 567 7.42 -48.40 61.81
CA THR A 567 7.31 -49.49 60.83
C THR A 567 6.90 -50.82 61.47
N THR A 568 7.05 -50.93 62.78
CA THR A 568 6.78 -52.11 63.63
C THR A 568 6.32 -51.64 65.01
N CYS A 569 5.71 -52.52 65.79
CA CYS A 569 5.43 -52.28 67.21
C CYS A 569 6.49 -52.94 68.08
N THR A 570 6.80 -52.31 69.21
CA THR A 570 7.67 -52.87 70.25
C THR A 570 6.80 -53.46 71.36
N THR A 571 7.12 -54.66 71.80
CA THR A 571 6.45 -55.33 72.93
C THR A 571 6.70 -54.61 74.26
N CYS A 572 5.71 -54.63 75.16
CA CYS A 572 5.88 -54.14 76.51
C CYS A 572 6.73 -55.10 77.35
N ALA A 573 7.83 -54.60 77.91
CA ALA A 573 8.70 -55.39 78.78
C ALA A 573 7.94 -55.92 80.02
N ALA A 574 8.37 -57.07 80.54
CA ALA A 574 7.82 -57.64 81.77
C ALA A 574 7.78 -56.60 82.91
N GLY A 575 6.72 -56.63 83.71
CA GLY A 575 6.38 -55.58 84.68
C GLY A 575 5.59 -54.39 84.10
N THR A 576 5.48 -54.31 82.78
CA THR A 576 4.64 -53.33 82.06
C THR A 576 3.65 -54.02 81.12
N VAL A 577 2.59 -53.31 80.74
CA VAL A 577 1.51 -53.82 79.89
C VAL A 577 1.01 -52.77 78.91
N ALA A 578 0.35 -53.22 77.84
CA ALA A 578 -0.50 -52.38 77.00
C ALA A 578 -1.89 -53.02 76.91
N SER A 579 -2.84 -52.48 77.68
CA SER A 579 -4.17 -53.08 77.88
C SER A 579 -5.09 -53.00 76.67
N GLU A 580 -4.89 -52.00 75.82
CA GLU A 580 -5.69 -51.75 74.63
C GLU A 580 -4.79 -51.66 73.39
N ALA A 581 -5.39 -51.88 72.22
CA ALA A 581 -4.71 -51.67 70.95
C ALA A 581 -4.58 -50.17 70.66
N GLY A 582 -3.46 -49.74 70.09
CA GLY A 582 -3.21 -48.34 69.73
C GLY A 582 -2.48 -47.50 70.80
N LEU A 583 -1.91 -48.12 71.83
CA LEU A 583 -1.20 -47.39 72.90
C LEU A 583 0.21 -46.94 72.47
N ALA A 584 0.55 -45.70 72.82
CA ALA A 584 1.86 -45.07 72.55
C ALA A 584 2.92 -45.39 73.62
N SER A 585 2.52 -45.92 74.78
CA SER A 585 3.36 -46.13 75.95
C SER A 585 2.81 -47.28 76.80
N CYS A 586 3.69 -48.11 77.36
CA CYS A 586 3.30 -49.18 78.27
C CYS A 586 3.01 -48.62 79.67
N THR A 587 1.98 -49.14 80.33
CA THR A 587 1.64 -48.84 81.72
C THR A 587 2.41 -49.79 82.63
N THR A 588 3.04 -49.27 83.69
CA THR A 588 3.67 -50.10 84.73
C THR A 588 2.61 -50.76 85.60
N CYS A 589 2.76 -52.05 85.89
CA CYS A 589 1.93 -52.72 86.89
C CYS A 589 2.14 -52.08 88.26
N GLU A 590 1.05 -51.74 88.96
CA GLU A 590 1.10 -51.12 90.29
C GLU A 590 1.44 -52.15 91.39
N ALA A 591 1.89 -51.67 92.56
CA ALA A 591 2.20 -52.53 93.70
C ALA A 591 0.98 -53.38 94.12
N GLY A 592 1.20 -54.68 94.32
CA GLY A 592 0.15 -55.70 94.43
C GLY A 592 -0.15 -56.45 93.13
N THR A 593 0.36 -55.97 91.99
CA THR A 593 0.24 -56.64 90.68
C THR A 593 1.60 -56.93 90.05
N TYR A 594 1.63 -57.75 89.00
CA TYR A 594 2.83 -58.12 88.26
C TYR A 594 2.56 -58.46 86.78
N SER A 595 3.60 -58.48 85.96
CA SER A 595 3.57 -58.96 84.57
C SER A 595 4.83 -59.80 84.31
N ALA A 596 4.68 -61.12 84.17
CA ALA A 596 5.83 -62.04 84.11
C ALA A 596 6.44 -62.24 82.71
N THR A 597 5.72 -61.85 81.65
CA THR A 597 6.12 -62.04 80.26
C THR A 597 6.15 -60.72 79.53
N GLU A 598 7.15 -60.53 78.67
CA GLU A 598 7.11 -59.51 77.64
C GLU A 598 5.90 -59.71 76.72
N GLY A 599 5.26 -58.61 76.31
CA GLY A 599 4.04 -58.65 75.50
C GLY A 599 2.72 -58.80 76.27
N ALA A 600 2.73 -58.64 77.60
CA ALA A 600 1.51 -58.78 78.41
C ALA A 600 0.47 -57.66 78.18
N SER A 601 -0.81 -58.05 78.07
CA SER A 601 -1.94 -57.13 77.95
C SER A 601 -2.63 -56.80 79.28
N GLU A 602 -2.31 -57.50 80.37
CA GLU A 602 -2.94 -57.26 81.68
C GLU A 602 -1.95 -57.51 82.82
N CYS A 603 -2.11 -56.76 83.91
CA CYS A 603 -1.33 -56.95 85.14
C CYS A 603 -2.07 -57.96 86.02
N LEU A 604 -1.42 -59.09 86.30
CA LEU A 604 -1.95 -60.13 87.16
C LEU A 604 -1.85 -59.67 88.62
N VAL A 605 -2.88 -59.91 89.43
CA VAL A 605 -2.81 -59.67 90.88
C VAL A 605 -1.90 -60.69 91.54
N CYS A 606 -1.18 -60.29 92.59
CA CYS A 606 -0.49 -61.23 93.46
C CYS A 606 -1.52 -62.07 94.23
N ASP A 607 -1.43 -63.40 94.15
CA ASP A 607 -2.28 -64.31 94.92
C ASP A 607 -2.09 -64.08 96.43
N ALA A 608 -3.13 -64.35 97.21
CA ALA A 608 -3.07 -64.25 98.67
C ALA A 608 -1.89 -65.08 99.23
N GLY A 609 -1.17 -64.50 100.19
CA GLY A 609 0.12 -65.03 100.68
C GLY A 609 1.35 -64.55 99.89
N SER A 610 1.17 -63.82 98.79
CA SER A 610 2.24 -63.17 98.02
C SER A 610 2.00 -61.67 97.86
N PHE A 611 3.06 -60.92 97.53
CA PHE A 611 3.02 -59.46 97.40
C PHE A 611 4.00 -58.91 96.34
N SER A 612 3.75 -57.69 95.86
CA SER A 612 4.73 -56.88 95.13
C SER A 612 4.76 -55.46 95.69
N ALA A 613 5.91 -55.03 96.22
CA ALA A 613 6.04 -53.75 96.95
C ALA A 613 6.33 -52.53 96.07
N GLU A 614 6.86 -52.75 94.87
CA GLU A 614 7.24 -51.70 93.92
C GLU A 614 6.45 -51.90 92.62
N SER A 615 6.18 -50.80 91.91
CA SER A 615 5.59 -50.87 90.56
C SER A 615 6.61 -51.41 89.54
N GLY A 616 6.11 -52.04 88.48
CA GLY A 616 6.97 -52.71 87.49
C GLY A 616 7.39 -54.14 87.88
N ALA A 617 6.73 -54.77 88.86
CA ALA A 617 7.08 -56.11 89.32
C ALA A 617 6.89 -57.18 88.22
N THR A 618 7.88 -58.04 88.05
CA THR A 618 7.85 -59.19 87.11
C THR A 618 7.37 -60.49 87.76
N SER A 619 7.30 -60.54 89.09
CA SER A 619 6.83 -61.68 89.87
C SER A 619 6.47 -61.24 91.30
N CYS A 620 5.52 -61.92 91.94
CA CYS A 620 5.21 -61.68 93.35
C CYS A 620 6.19 -62.43 94.28
N ALA A 621 6.64 -61.77 95.33
CA ALA A 621 7.38 -62.40 96.42
C ALA A 621 6.40 -63.10 97.38
N LEU A 622 6.75 -64.28 97.89
CA LEU A 622 5.98 -64.92 98.96
C LEU A 622 6.20 -64.18 100.29
N CYS A 623 5.17 -64.06 101.12
CA CYS A 623 5.32 -63.53 102.47
C CYS A 623 6.31 -64.38 103.28
N GLU A 624 7.30 -63.73 103.92
CA GLU A 624 8.25 -64.43 104.80
C GLU A 624 7.52 -65.05 106.00
N PRO A 625 8.02 -66.18 106.56
CA PRO A 625 7.50 -66.74 107.80
C PRO A 625 7.36 -65.68 108.90
N GLY A 626 6.24 -65.73 109.62
CA GLY A 626 5.83 -64.72 110.60
C GLY A 626 5.09 -63.51 110.03
N THR A 627 4.96 -63.40 108.70
CA THR A 627 4.08 -62.46 107.99
C THR A 627 3.01 -63.20 107.19
N PHE A 628 1.96 -62.50 106.76
CA PHE A 628 0.87 -63.05 105.95
C PHE A 628 0.26 -62.00 105.02
N ALA A 629 -0.44 -62.44 103.98
CA ALA A 629 -1.31 -61.59 103.16
C ALA A 629 -2.65 -62.30 102.96
N ASN A 630 -3.73 -61.74 103.50
CA ASN A 630 -5.08 -62.35 103.51
C ASN A 630 -5.83 -62.21 102.19
N GLU A 631 -5.51 -61.20 101.40
CA GLU A 631 -6.20 -60.83 100.17
C GLU A 631 -5.22 -60.86 98.99
N ALA A 632 -5.76 -61.09 97.79
CA ALA A 632 -5.00 -60.94 96.55
C ALA A 632 -4.81 -59.45 96.24
N GLY A 633 -3.74 -59.10 95.54
CA GLY A 633 -3.38 -57.70 95.29
C GLY A 633 -2.59 -57.03 96.42
N ALA A 634 -2.02 -57.80 97.36
CA ALA A 634 -1.28 -57.24 98.48
C ALA A 634 0.02 -56.54 98.05
N SER A 635 0.20 -55.28 98.43
CA SER A 635 1.46 -54.54 98.21
C SER A 635 2.50 -54.75 99.31
N SER A 636 2.12 -55.36 100.44
CA SER A 636 3.04 -55.76 101.51
C SER A 636 2.42 -56.87 102.37
N CYS A 637 3.24 -57.61 103.11
CA CYS A 637 2.77 -58.64 104.05
C CYS A 637 2.64 -58.09 105.48
N GLU A 638 1.50 -58.31 106.11
CA GLU A 638 1.27 -57.93 107.51
C GLU A 638 2.01 -58.86 108.47
N GLN A 639 2.52 -58.34 109.59
CA GLN A 639 3.11 -59.18 110.63
C GLN A 639 2.02 -59.90 111.45
N CYS A 640 2.20 -61.19 111.71
CA CYS A 640 1.21 -61.98 112.44
C CYS A 640 0.85 -61.40 113.84
N PRO A 641 -0.45 -61.31 114.18
CA PRO A 641 -0.90 -60.77 115.46
C PRO A 641 -0.33 -61.51 116.69
N ARG A 642 -0.42 -60.86 117.87
CA ARG A 642 0.09 -61.43 119.14
C ARG A 642 -0.48 -62.83 119.39
N ASN A 643 0.40 -63.78 119.70
CA ASN A 643 0.13 -65.22 119.88
C ASN A 643 -0.40 -65.96 118.64
N GLN A 644 -0.20 -65.41 117.44
CA GLN A 644 -0.37 -66.11 116.17
C GLN A 644 0.97 -66.25 115.45
N VAL A 645 1.07 -67.22 114.53
CA VAL A 645 2.28 -67.52 113.75
C VAL A 645 1.95 -67.84 112.30
N ALA A 646 2.91 -67.60 111.42
CA ALA A 646 2.98 -68.17 110.08
C ALA A 646 4.30 -68.95 110.04
N GLU A 647 4.23 -70.28 109.96
CA GLU A 647 5.43 -71.13 110.10
C GLU A 647 6.11 -71.38 108.73
N ASP A 648 5.32 -71.44 107.66
CA ASP A 648 5.76 -71.51 106.27
C ASP A 648 5.76 -70.13 105.58
N ALA A 649 6.50 -70.02 104.46
CA ALA A 649 6.41 -68.87 103.56
C ALA A 649 5.13 -68.96 102.71
N GLY A 650 4.59 -67.82 102.28
CA GLY A 650 3.36 -67.78 101.46
C GLY A 650 2.06 -67.85 102.27
N ALA A 651 2.09 -67.52 103.57
CA ALA A 651 0.94 -67.70 104.45
C ALA A 651 -0.22 -66.74 104.12
N THR A 652 -1.41 -67.30 103.90
CA THR A 652 -2.66 -66.53 103.67
C THR A 652 -3.37 -66.12 104.97
N ARG A 653 -2.95 -66.68 106.11
CA ARG A 653 -3.49 -66.38 107.44
C ARG A 653 -2.52 -66.85 108.52
N CYS A 654 -2.57 -66.20 109.69
CA CYS A 654 -1.83 -66.66 110.85
C CYS A 654 -2.62 -67.71 111.66
N VAL A 655 -1.90 -68.65 112.26
CA VAL A 655 -2.43 -69.72 113.11
C VAL A 655 -2.19 -69.39 114.58
N LYS A 656 -3.22 -69.49 115.43
CA LYS A 656 -3.09 -69.27 116.88
C LYS A 656 -2.29 -70.38 117.55
N CYS A 657 -1.34 -70.01 118.42
CA CYS A 657 -0.60 -71.00 119.22
C CYS A 657 -1.53 -71.79 120.15
N ARG A 658 -1.27 -73.10 120.28
CA ARG A 658 -1.99 -73.99 121.20
C ARG A 658 -1.77 -73.56 122.66
N LYS A 659 -2.73 -73.87 123.55
CA LYS A 659 -2.65 -73.54 124.99
C LYS A 659 -1.30 -73.96 125.59
N GLY A 660 -0.68 -73.06 126.34
CA GLY A 660 0.65 -73.26 126.94
C GLY A 660 1.84 -72.88 126.04
N LYS A 661 1.61 -72.32 124.84
CA LYS A 661 2.66 -71.80 123.95
C LYS A 661 2.42 -70.34 123.54
N LYS A 662 3.49 -69.63 123.22
CA LYS A 662 3.51 -68.23 122.73
C LYS A 662 4.24 -68.15 121.39
N ALA A 663 3.87 -67.18 120.56
CA ALA A 663 4.58 -66.90 119.32
C ALA A 663 5.94 -66.25 119.63
N ASN A 664 7.02 -66.72 118.98
CA ASN A 664 8.36 -66.13 119.13
C ASN A 664 8.42 -64.66 118.65
N LYS A 665 9.55 -63.96 118.88
CA LYS A 665 9.70 -62.52 118.55
C LYS A 665 9.50 -62.23 117.05
N LYS A 666 9.89 -63.16 116.16
CA LYS A 666 9.70 -63.04 114.70
C LYS A 666 8.34 -63.57 114.20
N ARG A 667 7.45 -64.07 115.07
CA ARG A 667 6.18 -64.77 114.73
C ARG A 667 6.30 -66.03 113.85
N THR A 668 7.49 -66.57 113.64
CA THR A 668 7.74 -67.73 112.76
C THR A 668 7.40 -69.08 113.37
N ARG A 669 7.29 -69.21 114.70
CA ARG A 669 6.87 -70.47 115.33
C ARG A 669 6.37 -70.34 116.76
N CYS A 670 5.56 -71.30 117.20
CA CYS A 670 5.08 -71.39 118.59
C CYS A 670 6.11 -72.06 119.51
N ILE A 671 6.65 -71.29 120.46
CA ILE A 671 7.54 -71.75 121.53
C ILE A 671 6.78 -71.87 122.86
N ASN A 672 7.34 -72.60 123.82
CA ASN A 672 6.77 -72.69 125.17
C ASN A 672 7.01 -71.37 125.93
#